data_AF-A0A498KFR8-F1
#
_entry.id   AF-A0A498KFR8-F1
#
_cell.length_a   1.000
_cell.length_b   1.000
_cell.length_c   1.000
_cell.angle_alpha   90.00
_cell.angle_beta   90.00
_cell.angle_gamma   90.00
#
_symmetry.space_group_name_H-M   'P 1'
#
loop_
_entity.id
_entity.type
_entity.pdbx_description
1 polymer ?
#
loop_
_entity_poly.entity_id
_entity_poly.type
_entity_poly.pdbx_seq_one_letter_code
_entity_poly.pdbx_strand_id
1 'polypeptide(L)'
;MAASSVASPLCTWLVAACMSVTCDRDCSPRVSIVSSSRRRPKCAGRRRLPSKCSSFSGEFQKGLISAFSGSSIQGLMSSCLAFEPCDEYYSSKGLSSLGCSGLSSLFGSKSGASNRRQRCYNGAAYSGETMAVAVQPTEELTKQKKPLTRQRRVVVTGMSVVTPLGHDSDVFYNNLLEGVSGISEIEAFDCTQFPTRIGGEIKSFSTDGWVAPKFSRRMDKFMLYLLTAGKKALADAGITEEVMETLDKAKCGVLIGSAMGGMKIFNDAIEALRVSYKKMNPFCVPFATTNMGSAMLAMDLGWMGPNYSISTACATSNFCILSSANHIIRGEADLMLCGGSDSVMIPIGLGGFVACRALSQRNNDPTKASRPWDSNRDGFVMGEGAGVLLLEELEHAKKRGAAIYAEFLGGSFTCDAYHMTEPHPDGAGVILCIEKALEQSGVSREDVNYINAHATSTPAGDLKEYNALIHCFGQNPELRVNSTKSMIGHLLGASGAVEAVAAVQAIRTGWIHPNINLENPDEGMKWEVLHLAFFLLALFFWTRVLDFQVFRGEDSRGTLPFELLRRLHRTRFPFLAATLCSGLRLINFLSSGQYAYGSSMYFVFNQLSFTNPSTPSWIYDVFLSFRGEDTRTNFTDHLYHALVRNGINTFIDCHLTKGEEISPALLQAIEESRISIIVLSEKYVSSRWCLDELVHILECRKSRQQIVWPVFYKVDPSHVRNHTGSFGEAFTELECKFKDNKKKILAWRSAVKEAANLSGYPLKKEE
;
A
#
# COMPACT_ATOMS: atom_id res chain seq x y z
N MET A 1 -28.90 11.57 -35.83
CA MET A 1 -27.80 11.80 -34.88
C MET A 1 -27.46 10.45 -34.29
N ALA A 2 -26.19 10.03 -34.29
CA ALA A 2 -25.78 8.72 -33.78
C ALA A 2 -24.90 8.92 -32.54
N ALA A 3 -25.28 8.33 -31.41
CA ALA A 3 -24.48 8.38 -30.19
C ALA A 3 -23.31 7.38 -30.28
N SER A 4 -22.11 7.84 -29.96
CA SER A 4 -20.90 7.02 -29.96
C SER A 4 -20.65 6.41 -28.59
N SER A 5 -20.83 5.08 -28.47
CA SER A 5 -20.43 4.33 -27.28
C SER A 5 -18.91 4.16 -27.18
N VAL A 6 -18.42 4.11 -25.94
CA VAL A 6 -17.01 3.97 -25.56
C VAL A 6 -16.95 2.93 -24.43
N ALA A 7 -16.20 1.84 -24.62
CA ALA A 7 -16.17 0.75 -23.64
C ALA A 7 -15.03 0.92 -22.62
N SER A 8 -15.31 0.63 -21.36
CA SER A 8 -14.34 0.58 -20.26
C SER A 8 -13.84 -0.86 -20.03
N PRO A 9 -12.68 -1.09 -19.39
CA PRO A 9 -12.32 -2.42 -18.91
C PRO A 9 -13.24 -2.87 -17.76
N LEU A 10 -13.21 -4.17 -17.46
CA LEU A 10 -14.01 -4.83 -16.41
C LEU A 10 -13.68 -4.30 -15.01
N CYS A 11 -14.51 -3.40 -14.48
CA CYS A 11 -14.45 -2.98 -13.09
C CYS A 11 -15.03 -4.06 -12.16
N THR A 12 -14.19 -4.64 -11.30
CA THR A 12 -14.64 -5.38 -10.12
C THR A 12 -13.97 -4.79 -8.89
N TRP A 13 -14.75 -4.59 -7.83
CA TRP A 13 -14.38 -3.70 -6.74
C TRP A 13 -13.91 -4.47 -5.52
N LEU A 14 -12.94 -3.91 -4.81
CA LEU A 14 -12.57 -4.30 -3.45
C LEU A 14 -12.04 -3.07 -2.73
N VAL A 15 -12.64 -2.73 -1.60
CA VAL A 15 -12.08 -1.76 -0.65
C VAL A 15 -11.58 -2.53 0.56
N ALA A 16 -10.41 -2.14 1.07
CA ALA A 16 -9.82 -2.69 2.28
C ALA A 16 -9.64 -1.56 3.28
N ALA A 17 -10.39 -1.61 4.38
CA ALA A 17 -10.26 -0.66 5.48
C ALA A 17 -9.22 -1.19 6.48
N CYS A 18 -8.21 -0.37 6.80
CA CYS A 18 -7.12 -0.71 7.71
C CYS A 18 -7.07 0.34 8.84
N MET A 19 -7.18 -0.11 10.09
CA MET A 19 -7.14 0.73 11.29
C MET A 19 -6.12 0.23 12.30
N SER A 20 -5.61 1.14 13.14
CA SER A 20 -4.99 0.82 14.42
C SER A 20 -6.02 0.84 15.55
N VAL A 21 -6.25 -0.29 16.23
CA VAL A 21 -7.24 -0.40 17.32
C VAL A 21 -6.58 -0.83 18.63
N THR A 22 -6.89 -0.12 19.71
CA THR A 22 -6.46 -0.41 21.09
C THR A 22 -7.42 -1.38 21.78
N CYS A 23 -6.90 -2.31 22.60
CA CYS A 23 -7.73 -3.22 23.39
C CYS A 23 -7.74 -2.86 24.88
N ASP A 24 -8.93 -2.71 25.44
CA ASP A 24 -9.16 -2.64 26.89
C ASP A 24 -8.84 -3.96 27.62
N ARG A 25 -8.69 -3.86 28.95
CA ARG A 25 -8.44 -5.00 29.85
C ARG A 25 -9.63 -5.24 30.77
N ASP A 26 -10.31 -6.36 30.62
CA ASP A 26 -11.19 -6.91 31.65
C ASP A 26 -10.40 -7.74 32.70
N CYS A 27 -10.86 -7.69 33.95
CA CYS A 27 -10.20 -8.35 35.08
C CYS A 27 -10.67 -9.80 35.34
N SER A 28 -9.75 -10.60 35.87
CA SER A 28 -9.99 -12.00 36.27
C SER A 28 -10.92 -12.14 37.49
N PRO A 29 -11.42 -13.36 37.74
CA PRO A 29 -11.11 -14.00 39.02
C PRO A 29 -10.42 -15.37 38.89
N ARG A 30 -9.74 -15.78 39.97
CA ARG A 30 -8.99 -17.04 40.11
C ARG A 30 -9.90 -18.21 40.51
N VAL A 31 -9.53 -19.44 40.11
CA VAL A 31 -9.93 -20.70 40.79
C VAL A 31 -8.68 -21.58 40.96
N SER A 32 -8.68 -22.46 41.98
CA SER A 32 -7.49 -23.08 42.58
C SER A 32 -7.21 -24.55 42.19
N ILE A 33 -6.01 -25.02 42.53
CA ILE A 33 -5.51 -26.39 42.32
C ILE A 33 -5.90 -27.30 43.51
N VAL A 34 -6.53 -28.46 43.26
CA VAL A 34 -6.49 -29.66 44.13
C VAL A 34 -6.51 -30.95 43.27
N SER A 35 -5.94 -32.04 43.79
CA SER A 35 -5.67 -33.32 43.10
C SER A 35 -6.57 -34.51 43.48
N SER A 36 -6.85 -35.44 42.55
CA SER A 36 -7.09 -36.88 42.81
C SER A 36 -7.27 -37.65 41.47
N SER A 37 -7.27 -39.00 41.37
CA SER A 37 -6.36 -39.99 41.97
C SER A 37 -6.30 -41.27 41.09
N ARG A 38 -5.37 -42.20 41.37
CA ARG A 38 -4.96 -43.34 40.52
C ARG A 38 -6.03 -44.42 40.28
N ARG A 39 -5.97 -45.12 39.13
CA ARG A 39 -5.91 -46.61 39.05
C ARG A 39 -5.34 -47.14 37.72
N ARG A 40 -4.70 -48.33 37.79
CA ARG A 40 -4.16 -49.22 36.73
C ARG A 40 -4.80 -50.63 36.98
N PRO A 41 -4.44 -51.80 36.36
CA PRO A 41 -3.41 -52.12 35.35
C PRO A 41 -3.82 -53.15 34.25
N LYS A 42 -2.87 -53.50 33.36
CA LYS A 42 -2.36 -54.89 33.22
C LYS A 42 -1.04 -54.95 32.40
N CYS A 43 -0.23 -55.98 32.65
CA CYS A 43 1.00 -56.34 31.91
C CYS A 43 0.66 -57.47 30.89
N ALA A 44 1.52 -58.03 30.03
CA ALA A 44 2.97 -57.96 29.75
C ALA A 44 3.19 -58.33 28.25
N GLY A 45 4.37 -58.29 27.61
CA GLY A 45 5.70 -57.83 28.00
C GLY A 45 6.82 -58.84 27.63
N ARG A 46 7.81 -58.44 26.81
CA ARG A 46 9.11 -59.14 26.68
C ARG A 46 10.25 -58.16 26.35
N ARG A 47 11.45 -58.45 26.87
CA ARG A 47 12.74 -57.73 26.69
C ARG A 47 13.58 -58.49 25.62
N ARG A 48 14.74 -58.06 25.09
CA ARG A 48 15.81 -57.09 25.44
C ARG A 48 16.29 -56.39 24.11
N LEU A 49 16.93 -55.21 24.04
CA LEU A 49 18.00 -54.53 24.80
C LEU A 49 19.43 -55.10 24.57
N PRO A 50 20.50 -54.26 24.56
CA PRO A 50 21.29 -54.05 23.33
C PRO A 50 22.83 -54.03 23.54
N SER A 51 23.60 -53.56 22.54
CA SER A 51 25.01 -53.15 22.70
C SER A 51 25.36 -51.90 21.86
N LYS A 52 26.37 -51.16 22.31
CA LYS A 52 26.99 -50.00 21.62
C LYS A 52 28.28 -50.45 20.92
N CYS A 53 28.73 -49.77 19.86
CA CYS A 53 29.87 -48.84 19.96
C CYS A 53 30.09 -48.05 18.66
N SER A 54 31.07 -47.13 18.65
CA SER A 54 31.37 -46.16 17.59
C SER A 54 32.86 -46.17 17.21
N SER A 55 33.20 -46.08 15.91
CA SER A 55 34.59 -45.83 15.47
C SER A 55 34.72 -45.31 14.02
N PHE A 56 35.23 -44.08 13.89
CA PHE A 56 36.29 -43.62 12.95
C PHE A 56 36.23 -43.85 11.41
N SER A 57 36.11 -42.73 10.69
CA SER A 57 37.00 -42.20 9.60
C SER A 57 37.32 -42.95 8.28
N GLY A 58 37.44 -42.18 7.19
CA GLY A 58 37.96 -42.55 5.85
C GLY A 58 36.85 -42.48 4.79
N GLU A 59 36.79 -41.54 3.83
CA GLU A 59 37.75 -41.21 2.75
C GLU A 59 38.29 -42.43 1.96
N PHE A 60 37.73 -42.71 0.77
CA PHE A 60 38.39 -42.30 -0.50
C PHE A 60 37.51 -42.43 -1.76
N GLN A 61 38.04 -41.93 -2.88
CA GLN A 61 37.39 -41.74 -4.20
C GLN A 61 37.27 -43.00 -5.08
N LYS A 62 36.40 -42.89 -6.12
CA LYS A 62 36.34 -43.67 -7.39
C LYS A 62 35.97 -45.17 -7.25
N GLY A 63 35.23 -45.79 -8.17
CA GLY A 63 34.68 -45.34 -9.46
C GLY A 63 35.10 -46.26 -10.61
N LEU A 64 34.15 -46.96 -11.25
CA LEU A 64 34.44 -47.94 -12.31
C LEU A 64 33.37 -47.98 -13.42
N ILE A 65 33.81 -48.28 -14.65
CA ILE A 65 33.14 -48.10 -15.95
C ILE A 65 33.59 -49.27 -16.87
N SER A 66 32.82 -49.82 -17.82
CA SER A 66 31.46 -49.50 -18.31
C SER A 66 30.47 -50.63 -17.90
N ALA A 67 29.43 -51.11 -18.59
CA ALA A 67 28.90 -51.06 -19.98
C ALA A 67 27.36 -51.29 -19.94
N PHE A 68 26.55 -51.29 -21.01
CA PHE A 68 26.76 -51.31 -22.47
C PHE A 68 25.81 -50.34 -23.20
N SER A 69 26.05 -50.17 -24.50
CA SER A 69 25.27 -49.49 -25.56
C SER A 69 23.76 -49.27 -25.35
N GLY A 70 23.29 -48.08 -25.74
CA GLY A 70 21.86 -47.72 -25.74
C GLY A 70 21.13 -47.93 -27.09
N SER A 71 19.82 -47.74 -27.05
CA SER A 71 18.90 -47.78 -28.21
C SER A 71 17.94 -46.57 -28.17
N SER A 72 17.34 -46.22 -29.32
CA SER A 72 16.57 -44.98 -29.51
C SER A 72 15.07 -45.12 -29.29
N ILE A 73 14.46 -44.07 -28.72
CA ILE A 73 13.18 -43.43 -29.12
C ILE A 73 11.88 -44.29 -29.15
N GLN A 74 10.82 -43.68 -28.58
CA GLN A 74 9.38 -44.03 -28.66
C GLN A 74 8.87 -45.27 -27.92
N GLY A 75 7.63 -45.13 -27.40
CA GLY A 75 6.75 -46.24 -27.05
C GLY A 75 6.62 -46.55 -25.56
N LEU A 76 5.72 -45.86 -24.85
CA LEU A 76 4.64 -46.47 -24.05
C LEU A 76 3.81 -45.39 -23.31
N MET A 77 2.67 -45.05 -23.91
CA MET A 77 1.49 -44.58 -23.17
C MET A 77 0.49 -45.74 -23.12
N SER A 78 -0.38 -45.70 -22.11
CA SER A 78 -1.57 -46.54 -21.95
C SER A 78 -1.36 -48.01 -21.58
N SER A 79 -1.68 -48.33 -20.32
CA SER A 79 -2.62 -49.40 -20.00
C SER A 79 -3.76 -48.76 -19.18
N CYS A 80 -4.93 -48.59 -19.78
CA CYS A 80 -6.04 -49.55 -19.88
C CYS A 80 -7.07 -49.44 -18.74
N LEU A 81 -8.08 -48.60 -18.97
CA LEU A 81 -9.47 -49.07 -18.86
C LEU A 81 -10.10 -48.89 -20.24
N ALA A 82 -10.79 -49.93 -20.73
CA ALA A 82 -11.28 -50.00 -22.10
C ALA A 82 -12.80 -50.12 -22.14
N PHE A 83 -13.40 -49.51 -23.15
CA PHE A 83 -14.67 -49.91 -23.74
C PHE A 83 -14.54 -49.72 -25.26
N GLU A 84 -14.97 -50.72 -26.03
CA GLU A 84 -14.83 -50.75 -27.49
C GLU A 84 -16.02 -50.06 -28.19
N PRO A 85 -15.83 -49.51 -29.41
CA PRO A 85 -16.89 -48.91 -30.20
C PRO A 85 -17.65 -49.92 -31.08
N CYS A 86 -18.85 -49.55 -31.51
CA CYS A 86 -19.50 -50.14 -32.68
C CYS A 86 -19.78 -49.05 -33.72
N ASP A 87 -19.08 -49.11 -34.85
CA ASP A 87 -19.35 -48.28 -36.03
C ASP A 87 -20.23 -49.04 -37.03
N GLU A 88 -21.44 -48.56 -37.31
CA GLU A 88 -22.09 -48.80 -38.60
C GLU A 88 -23.27 -47.83 -38.84
N TYR A 89 -23.08 -46.79 -39.68
CA TYR A 89 -23.90 -46.61 -40.90
C TYR A 89 -23.41 -45.45 -41.81
N TYR A 90 -23.12 -45.81 -43.06
CA TYR A 90 -23.04 -44.99 -44.28
C TYR A 90 -22.10 -43.79 -44.38
N SER A 91 -21.11 -43.96 -45.26
CA SER A 91 -20.55 -42.91 -46.11
C SER A 91 -21.06 -43.10 -47.55
N SER A 92 -21.58 -42.05 -48.19
CA SER A 92 -21.76 -41.99 -49.65
C SER A 92 -21.81 -40.55 -50.19
N LYS A 93 -21.75 -40.40 -51.51
CA LYS A 93 -21.35 -39.16 -52.20
C LYS A 93 -22.55 -38.36 -52.76
N GLY A 94 -22.61 -37.07 -52.40
CA GLY A 94 -22.68 -35.94 -53.36
C GLY A 94 -23.98 -35.57 -54.10
N LEU A 95 -23.94 -34.33 -54.62
CA LEU A 95 -24.77 -33.67 -55.63
C LEU A 95 -26.08 -32.91 -55.24
N SER A 96 -26.22 -31.74 -55.88
CA SER A 96 -27.46 -31.01 -56.27
C SER A 96 -28.52 -30.55 -55.24
N SER A 97 -28.45 -29.24 -54.91
CA SER A 97 -29.49 -28.18 -55.11
C SER A 97 -30.98 -28.37 -54.74
N LEU A 98 -31.60 -27.23 -54.36
CA LEU A 98 -33.01 -26.98 -53.96
C LEU A 98 -33.30 -27.33 -52.48
N GLY A 99 -34.06 -26.54 -51.71
CA GLY A 99 -34.73 -25.26 -51.98
C GLY A 99 -35.16 -24.53 -50.68
N CYS A 100 -35.83 -23.36 -50.79
CA CYS A 100 -36.36 -22.59 -49.66
C CYS A 100 -37.53 -23.34 -48.96
N SER A 101 -37.93 -23.10 -47.70
CA SER A 101 -38.42 -21.82 -47.15
C SER A 101 -38.90 -21.96 -45.68
N GLY A 102 -39.30 -20.85 -45.02
CA GLY A 102 -39.90 -20.81 -43.67
C GLY A 102 -38.86 -20.61 -42.55
N LEU A 103 -38.89 -19.59 -41.67
CA LEU A 103 -39.97 -18.88 -40.93
C LEU A 103 -40.80 -19.77 -40.00
N SER A 104 -41.12 -19.38 -38.76
CA SER A 104 -40.56 -18.38 -37.83
C SER A 104 -41.32 -18.43 -36.49
N SER A 105 -40.66 -18.18 -35.37
CA SER A 105 -41.23 -17.72 -34.07
C SER A 105 -42.36 -18.53 -33.38
N LEU A 106 -42.28 -18.64 -32.05
CA LEU A 106 -43.33 -18.21 -31.08
C LEU A 106 -43.15 -18.93 -29.73
N PHE A 107 -42.55 -18.25 -28.75
CA PHE A 107 -42.81 -18.53 -27.34
C PHE A 107 -43.89 -17.56 -26.85
N GLY A 108 -45.06 -18.09 -26.50
CA GLY A 108 -46.21 -17.31 -26.03
C GLY A 108 -46.93 -18.03 -24.90
N SER A 109 -46.91 -17.44 -23.71
CA SER A 109 -47.50 -18.03 -22.50
C SER A 109 -49.02 -18.03 -22.52
N LYS A 110 -49.64 -19.03 -21.87
CA LYS A 110 -50.72 -18.78 -20.89
C LYS A 110 -51.02 -19.97 -19.97
N SER A 111 -51.55 -19.64 -18.80
CA SER A 111 -51.96 -20.54 -17.74
C SER A 111 -53.40 -21.01 -17.89
N GLY A 112 -53.70 -22.20 -17.39
CA GLY A 112 -55.07 -22.72 -17.24
C GLY A 112 -55.08 -23.91 -16.29
N ALA A 113 -56.00 -23.92 -15.32
CA ALA A 113 -56.08 -24.96 -14.30
C ALA A 113 -57.49 -25.56 -14.22
N SER A 114 -57.59 -26.88 -13.99
CA SER A 114 -58.65 -27.49 -13.17
C SER A 114 -58.34 -28.96 -12.84
N ASN A 115 -59.02 -29.49 -11.83
CA ASN A 115 -58.89 -30.87 -11.37
C ASN A 115 -59.89 -31.82 -12.06
N ARG A 116 -59.47 -33.07 -12.29
CA ARG A 116 -60.35 -34.23 -12.03
C ARG A 116 -59.57 -35.51 -11.77
N ARG A 117 -59.95 -36.25 -10.72
CA ARG A 117 -59.51 -37.63 -10.44
C ARG A 117 -60.61 -38.59 -10.87
N GLN A 118 -60.28 -39.65 -11.62
CA GLN A 118 -60.79 -40.98 -11.29
C GLN A 118 -59.98 -42.12 -11.94
N ARG A 119 -59.78 -43.18 -11.14
CA ARG A 119 -59.22 -44.51 -11.47
C ARG A 119 -60.17 -45.27 -12.44
N CYS A 120 -59.82 -46.40 -13.09
CA CYS A 120 -59.07 -47.58 -12.63
C CYS A 120 -58.45 -48.40 -13.78
N TYR A 121 -57.19 -48.88 -13.56
CA TYR A 121 -56.62 -50.19 -13.95
C TYR A 121 -56.68 -50.66 -15.44
N ASN A 122 -55.86 -51.60 -15.94
CA ASN A 122 -55.10 -52.67 -15.28
C ASN A 122 -53.79 -53.00 -16.05
N GLY A 123 -52.76 -53.54 -15.38
CA GLY A 123 -51.50 -53.98 -16.02
C GLY A 123 -50.35 -54.15 -15.02
N ALA A 124 -49.81 -55.37 -14.90
CA ALA A 124 -48.90 -55.75 -13.81
C ALA A 124 -47.47 -55.19 -13.93
N ALA A 125 -46.81 -54.99 -12.78
CA ALA A 125 -45.37 -54.74 -12.66
C ALA A 125 -44.78 -55.70 -11.63
N TYR A 126 -43.61 -56.29 -11.93
CA TYR A 126 -42.88 -57.15 -10.99
C TYR A 126 -42.06 -56.33 -10.00
N SER A 127 -42.03 -56.76 -8.74
CA SER A 127 -41.37 -56.07 -7.63
C SER A 127 -39.88 -56.42 -7.51
N GLY A 128 -39.01 -55.45 -7.70
CA GLY A 128 -37.65 -55.47 -7.15
C GLY A 128 -37.64 -54.83 -5.76
N GLU A 129 -37.14 -55.54 -4.74
CA GLU A 129 -37.14 -55.05 -3.36
C GLU A 129 -36.01 -54.03 -3.12
N THR A 130 -36.38 -52.75 -2.94
CA THR A 130 -35.44 -51.72 -2.50
C THR A 130 -35.20 -51.81 -1.00
N MET A 131 -34.16 -52.54 -0.59
CA MET A 131 -33.72 -52.67 0.80
C MET A 131 -33.21 -51.33 1.37
N ALA A 132 -34.11 -50.55 1.96
CA ALA A 132 -33.77 -49.33 2.70
C ALA A 132 -33.18 -49.68 4.08
N VAL A 133 -31.85 -49.72 4.19
CA VAL A 133 -31.15 -49.94 5.47
C VAL A 133 -31.31 -48.71 6.36
N ALA A 134 -32.23 -48.80 7.32
CA ALA A 134 -32.41 -47.78 8.35
C ALA A 134 -31.21 -47.81 9.33
N VAL A 135 -30.26 -46.90 9.13
CA VAL A 135 -29.18 -46.64 10.09
C VAL A 135 -29.82 -46.12 11.38
N GLN A 136 -29.72 -46.89 12.47
CA GLN A 136 -30.18 -46.43 13.77
C GLN A 136 -29.32 -45.25 14.26
N PRO A 137 -29.90 -44.30 15.02
CA PRO A 137 -29.15 -43.16 15.52
C PRO A 137 -28.07 -43.62 16.49
N THR A 138 -26.81 -43.54 16.07
CA THR A 138 -25.65 -43.70 16.94
C THR A 138 -25.75 -42.71 18.10
N GLU A 139 -25.34 -43.13 19.30
CA GLU A 139 -25.42 -42.33 20.52
C GLU A 139 -24.86 -40.91 20.35
N GLU A 140 -25.37 -39.96 21.14
CA GLU A 140 -24.90 -38.58 21.10
C GLU A 140 -23.38 -38.51 21.34
N LEU A 141 -22.62 -38.36 20.26
CA LEU A 141 -21.28 -37.81 20.28
C LEU A 141 -21.39 -36.43 20.91
N THR A 142 -21.16 -36.39 22.22
CA THR A 142 -21.12 -35.17 23.03
C THR A 142 -20.43 -34.09 22.21
N LYS A 143 -21.19 -33.03 21.88
CA LYS A 143 -20.66 -31.90 21.12
C LYS A 143 -19.58 -31.26 21.97
N GLN A 144 -18.34 -31.72 21.78
CA GLN A 144 -17.16 -30.97 22.16
C GLN A 144 -17.34 -29.62 21.47
N LYS A 145 -17.75 -28.62 22.25
CA LYS A 145 -17.78 -27.24 21.78
C LYS A 145 -16.38 -27.01 21.23
N LYS A 146 -16.26 -26.74 19.91
CA LYS A 146 -15.01 -26.22 19.35
C LYS A 146 -14.54 -25.16 20.36
N PRO A 147 -13.30 -25.25 20.88
CA PRO A 147 -12.82 -24.21 21.78
C PRO A 147 -13.04 -22.86 21.08
N LEU A 148 -13.32 -21.80 21.83
CA LEU A 148 -13.53 -20.46 21.27
C LEU A 148 -12.23 -20.00 20.62
N THR A 149 -12.02 -20.41 19.37
CA THR A 149 -10.87 -20.10 18.55
C THR A 149 -10.96 -18.63 18.22
N ARG A 150 -10.23 -17.83 19.00
CA ARG A 150 -9.97 -16.43 18.70
C ARG A 150 -9.64 -16.32 17.21
N GLN A 151 -10.43 -15.52 16.49
CA GLN A 151 -10.35 -15.41 15.03
C GLN A 151 -8.90 -15.09 14.63
N ARG A 152 -8.34 -15.87 13.70
CA ARG A 152 -6.94 -15.71 13.28
C ARG A 152 -6.80 -14.38 12.55
N ARG A 153 -5.97 -13.50 13.10
CA ARG A 153 -5.71 -12.14 12.57
C ARG A 153 -4.62 -12.23 11.50
N VAL A 154 -4.77 -11.48 10.42
CA VAL A 154 -3.88 -11.54 9.24
C VAL A 154 -3.10 -10.25 9.13
N VAL A 155 -1.78 -10.34 9.05
CA VAL A 155 -0.87 -9.20 8.97
C VAL A 155 -0.04 -9.23 7.69
N VAL A 156 0.30 -8.06 7.17
CA VAL A 156 1.30 -7.88 6.11
C VAL A 156 2.66 -7.86 6.77
N THR A 157 3.49 -8.88 6.52
CA THR A 157 4.85 -8.96 7.05
C THR A 157 5.93 -8.77 6.00
N GLY A 158 5.58 -8.78 4.71
CA GLY A 158 6.47 -8.46 3.60
C GLY A 158 5.73 -7.91 2.39
N MET A 159 6.41 -7.14 1.56
CA MET A 159 5.87 -6.53 0.34
C MET A 159 6.96 -6.27 -0.71
N SER A 160 6.59 -6.38 -1.98
CA SER A 160 7.43 -5.97 -3.11
C SER A 160 6.60 -5.61 -4.33
N VAL A 161 7.16 -4.75 -5.17
CA VAL A 161 6.62 -4.42 -6.48
C VAL A 161 7.67 -4.53 -7.58
N VAL A 162 7.20 -4.59 -8.83
CA VAL A 162 7.97 -4.50 -10.08
C VAL A 162 7.12 -3.62 -11.00
N THR A 163 7.55 -2.38 -11.24
CA THR A 163 6.72 -1.33 -11.88
C THR A 163 7.57 -0.42 -12.79
N PRO A 164 6.96 0.42 -13.65
CA PRO A 164 7.68 1.46 -14.39
C PRO A 164 8.41 2.48 -13.49
N LEU A 165 7.97 2.65 -12.24
CA LEU A 165 8.57 3.55 -11.25
C LEU A 165 9.52 2.85 -10.26
N GLY A 166 9.83 1.57 -10.46
CA GLY A 166 10.82 0.86 -9.66
C GLY A 166 10.45 -0.58 -9.30
N HIS A 167 11.48 -1.31 -8.88
CA HIS A 167 11.45 -2.74 -8.55
C HIS A 167 11.71 -3.01 -7.07
N ASP A 168 11.49 -2.00 -6.24
CA ASP A 168 11.74 -1.95 -4.80
C ASP A 168 10.62 -1.11 -4.17
N SER A 169 10.09 -1.54 -3.03
CA SER A 169 8.91 -0.94 -2.40
C SER A 169 9.12 0.48 -1.87
N ASP A 170 10.33 0.80 -1.39
CA ASP A 170 10.65 2.13 -0.87
C ASP A 170 11.02 3.10 -2.01
N VAL A 171 11.77 2.63 -3.02
CA VAL A 171 12.04 3.44 -4.23
C VAL A 171 10.76 3.76 -4.98
N PHE A 172 9.89 2.76 -5.19
CA PHE A 172 8.59 2.94 -5.81
C PHE A 172 7.74 3.99 -5.08
N TYR A 173 7.66 3.89 -3.75
CA TYR A 173 6.80 4.78 -2.98
C TYR A 173 7.32 6.22 -2.93
N ASN A 174 8.65 6.42 -2.86
CA ASN A 174 9.23 7.75 -2.97
C ASN A 174 8.93 8.39 -4.34
N ASN A 175 9.03 7.64 -5.44
CA ASN A 175 8.66 8.12 -6.77
C ASN A 175 7.17 8.46 -6.89
N LEU A 176 6.27 7.77 -6.18
CA LEU A 176 4.86 8.18 -6.07
C LEU A 176 4.72 9.50 -5.29
N LEU A 177 5.39 9.65 -4.13
CA LEU A 177 5.33 10.87 -3.33
C LEU A 177 5.86 12.11 -4.09
N GLU A 178 6.89 11.92 -4.91
CA GLU A 178 7.45 12.95 -5.80
C GLU A 178 6.56 13.25 -7.04
N GLY A 179 5.51 12.46 -7.29
CA GLY A 179 4.61 12.65 -8.43
C GLY A 179 5.20 12.24 -9.78
N VAL A 180 6.16 11.31 -9.79
CA VAL A 180 6.86 10.90 -11.02
C VAL A 180 5.92 10.08 -11.91
N SER A 181 5.69 10.54 -13.15
CA SER A 181 4.95 9.76 -14.15
C SER A 181 5.83 8.66 -14.75
N GLY A 182 5.35 7.43 -14.69
CA GLY A 182 5.95 6.26 -15.35
C GLY A 182 5.42 6.06 -16.77
N ILE A 183 4.54 6.95 -17.25
CA ILE A 183 4.00 6.89 -18.61
C ILE A 183 4.95 7.55 -19.60
N SER A 184 5.29 6.82 -20.66
CA SER A 184 6.09 7.33 -21.78
C SER A 184 5.68 6.65 -23.08
N GLU A 185 6.35 6.97 -24.20
CA GLU A 185 6.20 6.22 -25.45
C GLU A 185 6.65 4.76 -25.28
N ILE A 186 5.96 3.84 -25.97
CA ILE A 186 6.22 2.39 -25.96
C ILE A 186 7.46 2.09 -26.81
N GLU A 187 8.44 1.42 -26.21
CA GLU A 187 9.71 1.01 -26.85
C GLU A 187 9.74 -0.50 -27.13
N ALA A 188 8.90 -1.30 -26.47
CA ALA A 188 8.84 -2.76 -26.60
C ALA A 188 8.60 -3.29 -28.04
N PHE A 189 7.92 -2.51 -28.90
CA PHE A 189 7.61 -2.87 -30.29
C PHE A 189 7.22 -1.64 -31.12
N ASP A 190 7.28 -1.76 -32.45
CA ASP A 190 6.77 -0.72 -33.36
C ASP A 190 5.25 -0.56 -33.21
N CYS A 191 4.86 0.54 -32.58
CA CYS A 191 3.47 0.94 -32.40
C CYS A 191 3.04 2.08 -33.34
N THR A 192 3.84 2.47 -34.35
CA THR A 192 3.58 3.66 -35.19
C THR A 192 2.19 3.69 -35.84
N GLN A 193 1.64 2.54 -36.21
CA GLN A 193 0.31 2.40 -36.82
C GLN A 193 -0.85 2.35 -35.81
N PHE A 194 -0.57 2.35 -34.50
CA PHE A 194 -1.60 2.27 -33.45
C PHE A 194 -2.09 3.67 -33.04
N PRO A 195 -3.40 3.86 -32.76
CA PRO A 195 -3.94 5.11 -32.24
C PRO A 195 -3.35 5.52 -30.88
N THR A 196 -3.02 4.54 -30.04
CA THR A 196 -2.30 4.71 -28.77
C THR A 196 -0.90 4.14 -28.90
N ARG A 197 0.11 4.90 -28.47
CA ARG A 197 1.55 4.58 -28.57
C ARG A 197 2.30 4.83 -27.26
N ILE A 198 1.54 4.91 -26.17
CA ILE A 198 2.00 5.32 -24.84
C ILE A 198 1.59 4.31 -23.78
N GLY A 199 2.40 4.15 -22.74
CA GLY A 199 2.14 3.20 -21.67
C GLY A 199 3.12 3.30 -20.50
N GLY A 200 2.74 2.64 -19.40
CA GLY A 200 3.63 2.33 -18.29
C GLY A 200 4.43 1.07 -18.60
N GLU A 201 5.45 1.20 -19.46
CA GLU A 201 6.35 0.10 -19.82
C GLU A 201 7.49 -0.07 -18.81
N ILE A 202 7.85 -1.32 -18.48
CA ILE A 202 9.07 -1.60 -17.71
C ILE A 202 10.25 -1.71 -18.68
N LYS A 203 10.87 -0.55 -18.97
CA LYS A 203 11.97 -0.40 -19.94
C LYS A 203 13.26 -1.11 -19.54
N SER A 204 13.53 -1.23 -18.23
CA SER A 204 14.67 -1.99 -17.71
C SER A 204 14.26 -2.88 -16.54
N PHE A 205 14.64 -4.15 -16.61
CA PHE A 205 14.35 -5.17 -15.61
C PHE A 205 15.43 -6.25 -15.64
N SER A 206 15.86 -6.69 -14.46
CA SER A 206 16.78 -7.82 -14.30
C SER A 206 16.17 -8.86 -13.36
N THR A 207 16.41 -10.12 -13.69
CA THR A 207 16.07 -11.29 -12.86
C THR A 207 17.24 -11.79 -12.02
N ASP A 208 18.39 -11.13 -12.05
CA ASP A 208 19.65 -11.65 -11.52
C ASP A 208 19.57 -11.82 -10.00
N GLY A 209 20.02 -12.98 -9.51
CA GLY A 209 19.83 -13.42 -8.12
C GLY A 209 18.43 -13.96 -7.79
N TRP A 210 17.39 -13.64 -8.57
CA TRP A 210 16.00 -13.99 -8.26
C TRP A 210 15.46 -15.18 -9.08
N VAL A 211 15.71 -15.22 -10.38
CA VAL A 211 15.22 -16.31 -11.28
C VAL A 211 16.40 -17.02 -11.93
N ALA A 212 16.36 -18.35 -11.97
CA ALA A 212 17.41 -19.15 -12.59
C ALA A 212 17.60 -18.81 -14.08
N PRO A 213 18.84 -18.61 -14.59
CA PRO A 213 19.09 -18.15 -15.97
C PRO A 213 18.54 -19.02 -17.11
N LYS A 214 18.18 -20.28 -16.81
CA LYS A 214 17.49 -21.20 -17.72
C LYS A 214 16.03 -20.78 -18.00
N PHE A 215 15.39 -20.14 -17.02
CA PHE A 215 13.98 -19.74 -17.07
C PHE A 215 13.80 -18.26 -17.46
N SER A 216 14.69 -17.36 -17.04
CA SER A 216 14.62 -15.93 -17.38
C SER A 216 14.63 -15.63 -18.89
N ARG A 217 15.15 -16.55 -19.71
CA ARG A 217 15.16 -16.47 -21.18
C ARG A 217 13.99 -17.18 -21.88
N ARG A 218 13.02 -17.73 -21.14
CA ARG A 218 11.99 -18.64 -21.68
C ARG A 218 10.57 -18.39 -21.17
N MET A 219 10.42 -17.92 -19.94
CA MET A 219 9.14 -17.54 -19.36
C MET A 219 8.60 -16.26 -20.02
N ASP A 220 7.30 -16.03 -19.86
CA ASP A 220 6.68 -14.74 -20.17
C ASP A 220 7.08 -13.67 -19.13
N LYS A 221 7.08 -12.38 -19.51
CA LYS A 221 7.40 -11.24 -18.64
C LYS A 221 6.57 -11.28 -17.34
N PHE A 222 5.26 -11.59 -17.42
CA PHE A 222 4.39 -11.61 -16.23
C PHE A 222 4.87 -12.63 -15.17
N MET A 223 5.38 -13.78 -15.59
CA MET A 223 5.95 -14.78 -14.68
C MET A 223 7.23 -14.28 -14.02
N LEU A 224 8.07 -13.56 -14.77
CA LEU A 224 9.35 -13.04 -14.26
C LEU A 224 9.13 -11.91 -13.26
N TYR A 225 8.20 -11.00 -13.53
CA TYR A 225 7.79 -9.96 -12.58
C TYR A 225 7.22 -10.58 -11.29
N LEU A 226 6.34 -11.58 -11.41
CA LEU A 226 5.77 -12.34 -10.29
C LEU A 226 6.83 -13.05 -9.45
N LEU A 227 7.76 -13.78 -10.08
CA LEU A 227 8.81 -14.53 -9.39
C LEU A 227 9.79 -13.61 -8.66
N THR A 228 10.21 -12.52 -9.29
CA THR A 228 11.09 -11.53 -8.66
C THR A 228 10.39 -10.82 -7.51
N ALA A 229 9.16 -10.34 -7.69
CA ALA A 229 8.40 -9.67 -6.62
C ALA A 229 8.10 -10.62 -5.44
N GLY A 230 7.68 -11.86 -5.71
CA GLY A 230 7.36 -12.82 -4.65
C GLY A 230 8.57 -13.20 -3.79
N LYS A 231 9.76 -13.36 -4.39
CA LYS A 231 10.99 -13.60 -3.62
C LYS A 231 11.49 -12.36 -2.87
N LYS A 232 11.32 -11.16 -3.45
CA LYS A 232 11.62 -9.91 -2.75
C LYS A 232 10.72 -9.69 -1.54
N ALA A 233 9.42 -10.00 -1.63
CA ALA A 233 8.48 -9.91 -0.51
C ALA A 233 8.85 -10.89 0.64
N LEU A 234 9.42 -12.07 0.33
CA LEU A 234 9.99 -12.98 1.34
C LEU A 234 11.25 -12.41 2.01
N ALA A 235 12.14 -11.80 1.23
CA ALA A 235 13.37 -11.19 1.74
C ALA A 235 13.08 -9.98 2.64
N ASP A 236 12.14 -9.12 2.23
CA ASP A 236 11.60 -8.00 3.01
C ASP A 236 10.98 -8.48 4.34
N ALA A 237 10.19 -9.57 4.29
CA ALA A 237 9.66 -10.23 5.48
C ALA A 237 10.70 -10.89 6.40
N GLY A 238 11.98 -10.90 6.04
CA GLY A 238 13.04 -11.57 6.80
C GLY A 238 12.93 -13.10 6.80
N ILE A 239 12.32 -13.70 5.78
CA ILE A 239 12.32 -15.16 5.60
C ILE A 239 13.68 -15.59 5.01
N THR A 240 14.68 -15.73 5.89
CA THR A 240 15.99 -16.30 5.55
C THR A 240 15.89 -17.80 5.27
N GLU A 241 16.96 -18.41 4.75
CA GLU A 241 17.04 -19.87 4.57
C GLU A 241 16.80 -20.62 5.90
N GLU A 242 17.41 -20.14 7.00
CA GLU A 242 17.19 -20.67 8.36
C GLU A 242 15.70 -20.63 8.78
N VAL A 243 15.02 -19.51 8.54
CA VAL A 243 13.57 -19.39 8.81
C VAL A 243 12.80 -20.34 7.90
N MET A 244 13.14 -20.37 6.60
CA MET A 244 12.50 -21.17 5.56
C MET A 244 12.56 -22.68 5.83
N GLU A 245 13.57 -23.17 6.54
CA GLU A 245 13.64 -24.57 7.03
C GLU A 245 12.69 -24.84 8.21
N THR A 246 12.40 -23.85 9.05
CA THR A 246 11.50 -24.01 10.22
C THR A 246 10.00 -23.89 9.90
N LEU A 247 9.64 -23.43 8.70
CA LEU A 247 8.25 -23.26 8.26
C LEU A 247 7.57 -24.60 7.94
N ASP A 248 6.34 -24.79 8.42
CA ASP A 248 5.47 -25.87 7.92
C ASP A 248 5.09 -25.57 6.46
N LYS A 249 5.69 -26.33 5.53
CA LYS A 249 5.46 -26.18 4.09
C LYS A 249 4.01 -26.44 3.68
N ALA A 250 3.27 -27.27 4.40
CA ALA A 250 1.84 -27.48 4.16
C ALA A 250 0.97 -26.28 4.59
N LYS A 251 1.53 -25.36 5.39
CA LYS A 251 0.91 -24.09 5.81
C LYS A 251 1.36 -22.87 5.01
N CYS A 252 2.25 -23.04 4.04
CA CYS A 252 2.73 -21.94 3.19
C CYS A 252 2.15 -22.07 1.77
N GLY A 253 1.36 -21.09 1.31
CA GLY A 253 0.69 -21.10 0.02
C GLY A 253 1.04 -19.92 -0.89
N VAL A 254 0.71 -20.01 -2.18
CA VAL A 254 1.01 -18.99 -3.19
C VAL A 254 -0.21 -18.78 -4.09
N LEU A 255 -0.74 -17.57 -4.08
CA LEU A 255 -1.93 -17.16 -4.84
C LEU A 255 -1.71 -15.75 -5.41
N ILE A 256 -0.80 -15.65 -6.39
CA ILE A 256 -0.53 -14.44 -7.16
C ILE A 256 -1.14 -14.63 -8.56
N GLY A 257 -2.13 -13.81 -8.90
CA GLY A 257 -2.91 -13.96 -10.13
C GLY A 257 -2.35 -13.19 -11.33
N SER A 258 -3.01 -13.34 -12.47
CA SER A 258 -2.79 -12.58 -13.70
C SER A 258 -4.11 -12.49 -14.46
N ALA A 259 -4.44 -11.32 -15.00
CA ALA A 259 -5.64 -11.16 -15.82
C ALA A 259 -5.51 -11.91 -17.14
N MET A 260 -4.35 -11.77 -17.81
CA MET A 260 -4.18 -12.09 -19.23
C MET A 260 -3.19 -13.22 -19.52
N GLY A 261 -2.42 -13.66 -18.50
CA GLY A 261 -1.48 -14.76 -18.59
C GLY A 261 -0.29 -14.47 -19.51
N GLY A 262 0.33 -15.53 -20.02
CA GLY A 262 1.50 -15.44 -20.91
C GLY A 262 1.09 -15.16 -22.35
N MET A 263 0.46 -14.02 -22.58
CA MET A 263 -0.10 -13.66 -23.87
C MET A 263 0.99 -13.48 -24.93
N LYS A 264 2.23 -13.11 -24.56
CA LYS A 264 3.35 -13.08 -25.50
C LYS A 264 3.74 -14.50 -25.93
N ILE A 265 3.90 -15.41 -24.97
CA ILE A 265 4.20 -16.82 -25.27
C ILE A 265 3.14 -17.46 -26.16
N PHE A 266 1.86 -17.14 -25.94
CA PHE A 266 0.76 -17.61 -26.79
C PHE A 266 0.81 -17.02 -28.21
N ASN A 267 1.08 -15.71 -28.34
CA ASN A 267 1.25 -15.04 -29.63
C ASN A 267 2.44 -15.61 -30.43
N ASP A 268 3.61 -15.75 -29.79
CA ASP A 268 4.81 -16.35 -30.39
C ASP A 268 4.53 -17.79 -30.90
N ALA A 269 3.68 -18.53 -30.18
CA ALA A 269 3.30 -19.89 -30.56
C ALA A 269 2.29 -19.95 -31.72
N ILE A 270 1.45 -18.94 -31.92
CA ILE A 270 0.58 -18.81 -33.10
C ILE A 270 1.43 -18.60 -34.36
N GLU A 271 2.43 -17.71 -34.31
CA GLU A 271 3.34 -17.50 -35.44
C GLU A 271 4.19 -18.76 -35.73
N ALA A 272 4.62 -19.49 -34.71
CA ALA A 272 5.26 -20.78 -34.88
C ALA A 272 4.32 -21.83 -35.52
N LEU A 273 3.05 -21.88 -35.10
CA LEU A 273 2.03 -22.79 -35.63
C LEU A 273 1.73 -22.54 -37.11
N ARG A 274 1.71 -21.27 -37.56
CA ARG A 274 1.58 -20.90 -38.99
C ARG A 274 2.66 -21.52 -39.88
N VAL A 275 3.86 -21.76 -39.34
CA VAL A 275 4.93 -22.49 -40.02
C VAL A 275 4.75 -24.01 -39.87
N SER A 276 4.57 -24.50 -38.64
CA SER A 276 4.19 -25.88 -38.34
C SER A 276 3.92 -26.06 -36.85
N TYR A 277 2.98 -26.94 -36.47
CA TYR A 277 2.86 -27.39 -35.08
C TYR A 277 4.18 -27.93 -34.49
N LYS A 278 5.07 -28.50 -35.33
CA LYS A 278 6.40 -29.00 -34.94
C LYS A 278 7.41 -27.89 -34.59
N LYS A 279 7.06 -26.61 -34.81
CA LYS A 279 7.87 -25.44 -34.44
C LYS A 279 7.39 -24.76 -33.15
N MET A 280 6.23 -25.13 -32.61
CA MET A 280 5.71 -24.56 -31.37
C MET A 280 6.66 -24.85 -30.20
N ASN A 281 6.83 -23.87 -29.32
CA ASN A 281 7.60 -24.01 -28.09
C ASN A 281 6.93 -25.08 -27.18
N PRO A 282 7.61 -26.14 -26.72
CA PRO A 282 7.00 -27.12 -25.81
C PRO A 282 6.58 -26.51 -24.45
N PHE A 283 7.13 -25.34 -24.10
CA PHE A 283 6.71 -24.57 -22.92
C PHE A 283 5.55 -23.60 -23.20
N CYS A 284 4.96 -23.61 -24.40
CA CYS A 284 3.82 -22.74 -24.77
C CYS A 284 2.67 -22.86 -23.78
N VAL A 285 2.13 -24.08 -23.60
CA VAL A 285 0.98 -24.31 -22.71
C VAL A 285 1.29 -23.90 -21.26
N PRO A 286 2.36 -24.40 -20.60
CA PRO A 286 2.61 -24.02 -19.22
C PRO A 286 2.94 -22.53 -19.04
N PHE A 287 3.70 -21.89 -19.93
CA PHE A 287 4.05 -20.48 -19.73
C PHE A 287 2.98 -19.49 -20.22
N ALA A 288 1.93 -19.96 -20.92
CA ALA A 288 0.76 -19.15 -21.24
C ALA A 288 -0.29 -19.11 -20.10
N THR A 289 -0.40 -20.15 -19.25
CA THR A 289 -1.48 -20.21 -18.25
C THR A 289 -1.22 -19.33 -17.02
N THR A 290 -2.26 -18.60 -16.60
CA THR A 290 -2.23 -17.65 -15.46
C THR A 290 -1.77 -18.27 -14.13
N ASN A 291 -1.98 -19.57 -13.93
CA ASN A 291 -1.56 -20.29 -12.73
C ASN A 291 -0.05 -20.52 -12.62
N MET A 292 0.69 -20.53 -13.74
CA MET A 292 2.03 -21.12 -13.75
C MET A 292 3.07 -20.28 -12.99
N GLY A 293 2.90 -18.96 -12.92
CA GLY A 293 3.76 -18.11 -12.08
C GLY A 293 3.70 -18.53 -10.61
N SER A 294 2.50 -18.65 -10.05
CA SER A 294 2.28 -19.11 -8.66
C SER A 294 2.70 -20.57 -8.46
N ALA A 295 2.44 -21.45 -9.42
CA ALA A 295 2.88 -22.85 -9.35
C ALA A 295 4.41 -22.97 -9.34
N MET A 296 5.12 -22.23 -10.20
CA MET A 296 6.59 -22.26 -10.25
C MET A 296 7.25 -21.59 -9.05
N LEU A 297 6.65 -20.53 -8.49
CA LEU A 297 7.14 -19.94 -7.24
C LEU A 297 6.99 -20.93 -6.07
N ALA A 298 5.86 -21.62 -5.95
CA ALA A 298 5.68 -22.63 -4.90
C ALA A 298 6.62 -23.83 -5.05
N MET A 299 6.85 -24.31 -6.28
CA MET A 299 7.83 -25.39 -6.54
C MET A 299 9.27 -24.98 -6.19
N ASP A 300 9.65 -23.72 -6.42
CA ASP A 300 10.98 -23.18 -6.12
C ASP A 300 11.20 -22.97 -4.60
N LEU A 301 10.14 -22.62 -3.85
CA LEU A 301 10.16 -22.45 -2.39
C LEU A 301 9.90 -23.75 -1.59
N GLY A 302 9.48 -24.82 -2.28
CA GLY A 302 9.00 -26.07 -1.65
C GLY A 302 7.68 -25.90 -0.87
N TRP A 303 6.82 -24.96 -1.27
CA TRP A 303 5.56 -24.62 -0.60
C TRP A 303 4.41 -25.50 -1.08
N MET A 304 3.61 -26.02 -0.14
CA MET A 304 2.61 -27.08 -0.35
C MET A 304 1.18 -26.71 0.10
N GLY A 305 0.97 -25.48 0.58
CA GLY A 305 -0.34 -24.94 0.92
C GLY A 305 -1.16 -24.52 -0.31
N PRO A 306 -2.22 -23.71 -0.13
CA PRO A 306 -3.13 -23.33 -1.21
C PRO A 306 -2.42 -22.68 -2.40
N ASN A 307 -2.64 -23.23 -3.60
CA ASN A 307 -2.11 -22.71 -4.86
C ASN A 307 -3.07 -22.99 -6.01
N TYR A 308 -3.52 -21.93 -6.67
CA TYR A 308 -4.42 -21.94 -7.83
C TYR A 308 -4.34 -20.58 -8.54
N SER A 309 -5.11 -20.38 -9.61
CA SER A 309 -5.26 -19.07 -10.24
C SER A 309 -6.64 -18.50 -10.00
N ILE A 310 -6.69 -17.19 -9.81
CA ILE A 310 -7.87 -16.38 -10.10
C ILE A 310 -7.51 -15.50 -11.31
N SER A 311 -8.49 -15.22 -12.17
CA SER A 311 -8.46 -14.10 -13.11
C SER A 311 -9.84 -13.46 -13.09
N THR A 312 -9.89 -12.20 -12.69
CA THR A 312 -11.08 -11.35 -12.61
C THR A 312 -10.76 -9.98 -13.22
N ALA A 313 -10.06 -10.01 -14.37
CA ALA A 313 -9.54 -8.84 -15.06
C ALA A 313 -8.80 -7.90 -14.10
N CYS A 314 -9.23 -6.63 -14.04
CA CYS A 314 -8.59 -5.57 -13.25
C CYS A 314 -8.58 -5.84 -11.73
N ALA A 315 -9.48 -6.69 -11.24
CA ALA A 315 -9.60 -7.03 -9.82
C ALA A 315 -8.80 -8.27 -9.39
N THR A 316 -8.06 -8.90 -10.31
CA THR A 316 -7.41 -10.20 -10.08
C THR A 316 -6.56 -10.25 -8.80
N SER A 317 -5.72 -9.24 -8.59
CA SER A 317 -4.90 -9.11 -7.37
C SER A 317 -5.73 -8.96 -6.10
N ASN A 318 -6.81 -8.18 -6.13
CA ASN A 318 -7.70 -7.98 -4.98
C ASN A 318 -8.40 -9.29 -4.58
N PHE A 319 -8.87 -10.07 -5.56
CA PHE A 319 -9.38 -11.42 -5.34
C PHE A 319 -8.33 -12.35 -4.73
N CYS A 320 -7.10 -12.32 -5.24
CA CYS A 320 -5.98 -13.09 -4.71
C CYS A 320 -5.63 -12.72 -3.26
N ILE A 321 -5.64 -11.44 -2.89
CA ILE A 321 -5.33 -10.95 -1.54
C ILE A 321 -6.40 -11.40 -0.53
N LEU A 322 -7.68 -11.08 -0.76
CA LEU A 322 -8.75 -11.49 0.17
C LEU A 322 -8.95 -13.00 0.22
N SER A 323 -8.74 -13.74 -0.88
CA SER A 323 -8.77 -15.21 -0.83
C SER A 323 -7.63 -15.78 0.01
N SER A 324 -6.44 -15.18 -0.07
CA SER A 324 -5.28 -15.55 0.76
C SER A 324 -5.49 -15.25 2.24
N ALA A 325 -6.02 -14.08 2.58
CA ALA A 325 -6.42 -13.75 3.95
C ALA A 325 -7.47 -14.76 4.47
N ASN A 326 -8.46 -15.13 3.66
CA ASN A 326 -9.44 -16.16 4.01
C ASN A 326 -8.82 -17.53 4.32
N HIS A 327 -7.82 -17.98 3.55
CA HIS A 327 -7.11 -19.24 3.86
C HIS A 327 -6.40 -19.17 5.23
N ILE A 328 -5.82 -18.02 5.58
CA ILE A 328 -5.18 -17.85 6.90
C ILE A 328 -6.22 -17.80 8.03
N ILE A 329 -7.29 -17.02 7.86
CA ILE A 329 -8.41 -16.87 8.82
C ILE A 329 -9.04 -18.24 9.16
N ARG A 330 -9.22 -19.11 8.16
CA ARG A 330 -9.80 -20.45 8.31
C ARG A 330 -8.87 -21.48 8.95
N GLY A 331 -7.59 -21.15 9.14
CA GLY A 331 -6.58 -22.09 9.63
C GLY A 331 -6.01 -23.03 8.57
N GLU A 332 -6.26 -22.75 7.28
CA GLU A 332 -5.79 -23.57 6.16
C GLU A 332 -4.30 -23.32 5.89
N ALA A 333 -3.88 -22.05 5.92
CA ALA A 333 -2.49 -21.59 5.80
C ALA A 333 -2.05 -20.73 7.01
N ASP A 334 -0.75 -20.55 7.17
CA ASP A 334 -0.13 -19.61 8.13
C ASP A 334 0.64 -18.49 7.43
N LEU A 335 1.11 -18.76 6.19
CA LEU A 335 1.78 -17.84 5.29
C LEU A 335 1.17 -17.94 3.89
N MET A 336 0.89 -16.80 3.26
CA MET A 336 0.42 -16.72 1.88
C MET A 336 1.16 -15.61 1.12
N LEU A 337 1.84 -15.96 0.03
CA LEU A 337 2.28 -14.99 -0.97
C LEU A 337 1.11 -14.69 -1.90
N CYS A 338 0.71 -13.43 -2.02
CA CYS A 338 -0.49 -13.06 -2.78
C CYS A 338 -0.37 -11.70 -3.48
N GLY A 339 -1.13 -11.52 -4.57
CA GLY A 339 -1.15 -10.28 -5.34
C GLY A 339 -1.46 -10.54 -6.80
N GLY A 340 -0.82 -9.81 -7.72
CA GLY A 340 -1.00 -10.03 -9.15
C GLY A 340 0.19 -9.56 -10.00
N SER A 341 0.25 -10.07 -11.24
CA SER A 341 1.22 -9.69 -12.26
C SER A 341 0.60 -9.76 -13.65
N ASP A 342 0.87 -8.78 -14.51
CA ASP A 342 0.51 -8.81 -15.93
C ASP A 342 1.58 -8.09 -16.78
N SER A 343 1.80 -8.60 -17.99
CA SER A 343 2.62 -7.96 -19.02
C SER A 343 1.96 -8.13 -20.37
N VAL A 344 1.25 -7.08 -20.79
CA VAL A 344 0.48 -7.04 -22.04
C VAL A 344 0.99 -5.96 -23.00
N MET A 345 2.18 -5.43 -22.74
CA MET A 345 2.85 -4.42 -23.58
C MET A 345 3.44 -5.07 -24.85
N ILE A 346 2.53 -5.60 -25.67
CA ILE A 346 2.79 -6.36 -26.90
C ILE A 346 1.71 -6.01 -27.96
N PRO A 347 1.96 -6.21 -29.28
CA PRO A 347 1.05 -5.77 -30.34
C PRO A 347 -0.40 -6.25 -30.20
N ILE A 348 -0.60 -7.52 -29.82
CA ILE A 348 -1.94 -8.12 -29.64
C ILE A 348 -2.67 -7.56 -28.39
N GLY A 349 -1.95 -7.25 -27.32
CA GLY A 349 -2.51 -6.66 -26.10
C GLY A 349 -2.96 -5.22 -26.35
N LEU A 350 -2.07 -4.39 -26.87
CA LEU A 350 -2.37 -3.01 -27.27
C LEU A 350 -3.53 -2.98 -28.30
N GLY A 351 -3.45 -3.81 -29.35
CA GLY A 351 -4.47 -3.89 -30.40
C GLY A 351 -5.85 -4.28 -29.88
N GLY A 352 -5.94 -5.20 -28.91
CA GLY A 352 -7.19 -5.58 -28.27
C GLY A 352 -7.86 -4.42 -27.55
N PHE A 353 -7.14 -3.70 -26.69
CA PHE A 353 -7.70 -2.57 -25.96
C PHE A 353 -7.94 -1.31 -26.82
N VAL A 354 -7.17 -1.13 -27.91
CA VAL A 354 -7.49 -0.17 -28.98
C VAL A 354 -8.83 -0.52 -29.64
N ALA A 355 -9.08 -1.79 -29.97
CA ALA A 355 -10.34 -2.22 -30.56
C ALA A 355 -11.55 -2.02 -29.62
N CYS A 356 -11.34 -2.16 -28.30
CA CYS A 356 -12.33 -1.79 -27.28
C CYS A 356 -12.57 -0.27 -27.15
N ARG A 357 -11.70 0.58 -27.72
CA ARG A 357 -11.69 2.05 -27.53
C ARG A 357 -11.55 2.48 -26.06
N ALA A 358 -10.85 1.68 -25.26
CA ALA A 358 -10.72 1.90 -23.82
C ALA A 358 -9.49 2.75 -23.43
N LEU A 359 -8.56 2.96 -24.37
CA LEU A 359 -7.27 3.61 -24.14
C LEU A 359 -7.28 5.10 -24.50
N SER A 360 -6.54 5.89 -23.71
CA SER A 360 -6.20 7.28 -24.06
C SER A 360 -5.40 7.32 -25.38
N GLN A 361 -5.60 8.38 -26.16
CA GLN A 361 -4.89 8.66 -27.42
C GLN A 361 -4.03 9.92 -27.33
N ARG A 362 -3.74 10.42 -26.12
CA ARG A 362 -2.92 11.60 -25.82
C ARG A 362 -1.41 11.36 -26.02
N ASN A 363 -1.03 10.86 -27.18
CA ASN A 363 0.35 10.52 -27.54
C ASN A 363 1.30 11.73 -27.51
N ASN A 364 0.77 12.94 -27.65
CA ASN A 364 1.52 14.19 -27.65
C ASN A 364 1.94 14.69 -26.26
N ASP A 365 1.34 14.14 -25.20
CA ASP A 365 1.77 14.33 -23.80
C ASP A 365 1.52 13.02 -23.04
N PRO A 366 2.44 12.03 -23.16
CA PRO A 366 2.30 10.75 -22.48
C PRO A 366 2.21 10.94 -20.97
N THR A 367 3.02 11.84 -20.42
CA THR A 367 3.11 12.13 -19.00
C THR A 367 1.79 12.60 -18.39
N LYS A 368 0.96 13.35 -19.14
CA LYS A 368 -0.38 13.79 -18.76
C LYS A 368 -1.54 13.01 -19.37
N ALA A 369 -1.29 11.81 -19.92
CA ALA A 369 -2.34 10.99 -20.52
C ALA A 369 -3.23 10.30 -19.48
N SER A 370 -2.65 9.78 -18.39
CA SER A 370 -3.42 9.22 -17.28
C SER A 370 -3.79 10.34 -16.30
N ARG A 371 -5.07 10.71 -16.27
CA ARG A 371 -5.59 11.87 -15.52
C ARG A 371 -6.91 11.52 -14.79
N PRO A 372 -6.86 10.68 -13.75
CA PRO A 372 -8.05 10.25 -13.02
C PRO A 372 -8.87 11.44 -12.50
N TRP A 373 -10.18 11.39 -12.72
CA TRP A 373 -11.18 12.44 -12.43
C TRP A 373 -11.04 13.78 -13.18
N ASP A 374 -10.05 13.98 -14.05
CA ASP A 374 -9.95 15.19 -14.87
C ASP A 374 -11.04 15.20 -15.96
N SER A 375 -11.63 16.37 -16.21
CA SER A 375 -12.67 16.59 -17.25
C SER A 375 -12.20 16.25 -18.66
N ASN A 376 -10.89 16.24 -18.93
CA ASN A 376 -10.32 15.92 -20.24
C ASN A 376 -9.84 14.46 -20.36
N ARG A 377 -10.20 13.57 -19.42
CA ARG A 377 -9.81 12.15 -19.44
C ARG A 377 -10.48 11.41 -20.61
N ASP A 378 -9.68 10.77 -21.47
CA ASP A 378 -10.12 10.16 -22.72
C ASP A 378 -10.06 8.62 -22.77
N GLY A 379 -9.58 7.99 -21.69
CA GLY A 379 -9.40 6.55 -21.56
C GLY A 379 -8.26 6.20 -20.60
N PHE A 380 -8.10 4.92 -20.29
CA PHE A 380 -7.00 4.48 -19.42
C PHE A 380 -5.67 4.42 -20.18
N VAL A 381 -4.56 4.55 -19.46
CA VAL A 381 -3.22 4.27 -20.02
C VAL A 381 -2.79 2.89 -19.57
N MET A 382 -2.42 2.01 -20.50
CA MET A 382 -2.00 0.63 -20.19
C MET A 382 -0.62 0.62 -19.49
N GLY A 383 -0.44 -0.24 -18.50
CA GLY A 383 0.86 -0.50 -17.87
C GLY A 383 1.13 -1.99 -17.68
N GLU A 384 2.35 -2.34 -17.28
CA GLU A 384 2.76 -3.69 -16.91
C GLU A 384 3.53 -3.74 -15.58
N GLY A 385 3.54 -4.90 -14.92
CA GLY A 385 4.28 -5.09 -13.67
C GLY A 385 3.71 -6.18 -12.77
N ALA A 386 4.16 -6.17 -11.51
CA ALA A 386 3.68 -7.05 -10.45
C ALA A 386 3.65 -6.33 -9.09
N GLY A 387 2.70 -6.72 -8.24
CA GLY A 387 2.70 -6.41 -6.81
C GLY A 387 2.47 -7.70 -6.02
N VAL A 388 3.22 -7.90 -4.94
CA VAL A 388 3.10 -9.08 -4.07
C VAL A 388 3.22 -8.66 -2.60
N LEU A 389 2.27 -9.15 -1.79
CA LEU A 389 2.30 -9.10 -0.33
C LEU A 389 2.58 -10.51 0.21
N LEU A 390 3.33 -10.58 1.30
CA LEU A 390 3.34 -11.73 2.19
C LEU A 390 2.35 -11.47 3.32
N LEU A 391 1.24 -12.21 3.30
CA LEU A 391 0.29 -12.28 4.41
C LEU A 391 0.70 -13.40 5.37
N GLU A 392 0.60 -13.13 6.66
CA GLU A 392 1.00 -14.04 7.73
C GLU A 392 -0.02 -14.00 8.88
N GLU A 393 -0.15 -15.09 9.63
CA GLU A 393 -0.96 -15.07 10.85
C GLU A 393 -0.26 -14.32 11.99
N LEU A 394 -1.01 -13.49 12.71
CA LEU A 394 -0.47 -12.56 13.72
C LEU A 394 0.41 -13.23 14.80
N GLU A 395 -0.01 -14.36 15.37
CA GLU A 395 0.77 -15.05 16.40
C GLU A 395 1.94 -15.85 15.81
N HIS A 396 1.86 -16.29 14.55
CA HIS A 396 2.99 -16.85 13.80
C HIS A 396 4.07 -15.78 13.54
N ALA A 397 3.66 -14.62 13.03
CA ALA A 397 4.50 -13.45 12.81
C ALA A 397 5.22 -13.00 14.11
N LYS A 398 4.46 -12.85 15.21
CA LYS A 398 5.03 -12.54 16.53
C LYS A 398 6.02 -13.59 17.02
N LYS A 399 5.71 -14.88 16.85
CA LYS A 399 6.57 -16.00 17.31
C LYS A 399 7.94 -15.98 16.63
N ARG A 400 8.03 -15.61 15.35
CA ARG A 400 9.31 -15.45 14.63
C ARG A 400 9.93 -14.04 14.73
N GLY A 401 9.29 -13.11 15.43
CA GLY A 401 9.78 -11.72 15.56
C GLY A 401 9.69 -10.91 14.28
N ALA A 402 8.71 -11.18 13.42
CA ALA A 402 8.51 -10.49 12.15
C ALA A 402 8.29 -8.97 12.32
N ALA A 403 8.73 -8.20 11.31
CA ALA A 403 8.15 -6.88 11.07
C ALA A 403 6.68 -7.04 10.66
N ILE A 404 5.82 -6.13 11.11
CA ILE A 404 4.40 -6.08 10.77
C ILE A 404 4.14 -4.66 10.26
N TYR A 405 3.74 -4.55 9.00
CA TYR A 405 3.50 -3.26 8.33
C TYR A 405 2.06 -2.78 8.48
N ALA A 406 1.09 -3.69 8.34
CA ALA A 406 -0.33 -3.43 8.47
C ALA A 406 -1.09 -4.70 8.89
N GLU A 407 -2.32 -4.54 9.34
CA GLU A 407 -3.27 -5.63 9.56
C GLU A 407 -4.35 -5.62 8.47
N PHE A 408 -4.66 -6.80 7.93
CA PHE A 408 -5.80 -6.99 7.04
C PHE A 408 -7.05 -7.25 7.88
N LEU A 409 -7.91 -6.25 8.02
CA LEU A 409 -9.16 -6.36 8.79
C LEU A 409 -10.28 -6.99 7.96
N GLY A 410 -10.42 -6.61 6.68
CA GLY A 410 -11.44 -7.15 5.80
C GLY A 410 -11.45 -6.57 4.39
N GLY A 411 -12.41 -7.04 3.60
CA GLY A 411 -12.67 -6.66 2.22
C GLY A 411 -13.84 -7.50 1.69
N SER A 412 -14.36 -7.19 0.50
CA SER A 412 -15.44 -8.00 -0.11
C SER A 412 -15.33 -8.07 -1.64
N PHE A 413 -16.19 -8.88 -2.27
CA PHE A 413 -16.38 -8.91 -3.72
C PHE A 413 -17.88 -8.76 -4.05
N THR A 414 -18.17 -8.08 -5.15
CA THR A 414 -19.51 -7.97 -5.74
C THR A 414 -19.44 -8.19 -7.26
N CYS A 415 -20.60 -8.20 -7.91
CA CYS A 415 -20.72 -8.15 -9.36
C CYS A 415 -21.88 -7.22 -9.70
N ASP A 416 -21.67 -6.29 -10.63
CA ASP A 416 -22.70 -5.33 -11.07
C ASP A 416 -23.86 -6.02 -11.82
N ALA A 417 -23.64 -7.23 -12.37
CA ALA A 417 -24.59 -8.02 -13.16
C ALA A 417 -25.26 -7.23 -14.31
N TYR A 418 -24.61 -6.17 -14.79
CA TYR A 418 -25.18 -5.14 -15.65
C TYR A 418 -24.68 -5.23 -17.11
N HIS A 419 -23.39 -4.95 -17.33
CA HIS A 419 -22.78 -4.93 -18.65
C HIS A 419 -21.37 -5.56 -18.61
N MET A 420 -20.84 -5.96 -19.77
CA MET A 420 -19.53 -6.65 -19.85
C MET A 420 -18.32 -5.72 -19.67
N THR A 421 -18.54 -4.40 -19.78
CA THR A 421 -17.47 -3.38 -19.86
C THR A 421 -17.86 -2.05 -19.23
N GLU A 422 -19.13 -1.82 -18.89
CA GLU A 422 -19.59 -0.55 -18.29
C GLU A 422 -20.04 -0.81 -16.84
N PRO A 423 -19.66 0.05 -15.88
CA PRO A 423 -20.10 -0.08 -14.49
C PRO A 423 -21.60 0.19 -14.37
N HIS A 424 -22.23 -0.34 -13.32
CA HIS A 424 -23.64 -0.08 -13.02
C HIS A 424 -23.91 1.45 -12.94
N PRO A 425 -24.95 1.98 -13.61
CA PRO A 425 -25.15 3.43 -13.75
C PRO A 425 -25.31 4.17 -12.42
N ASP A 426 -25.82 3.50 -11.39
CA ASP A 426 -25.96 4.06 -10.03
C ASP A 426 -24.79 3.74 -9.09
N GLY A 427 -23.71 3.09 -9.57
CA GLY A 427 -22.58 2.66 -8.73
C GLY A 427 -22.91 1.54 -7.72
N ALA A 428 -24.08 0.91 -7.86
CA ALA A 428 -24.66 0.03 -6.83
C ALA A 428 -23.77 -1.13 -6.37
N GLY A 429 -23.06 -1.80 -7.29
CA GLY A 429 -22.13 -2.88 -6.92
C GLY A 429 -20.85 -2.39 -6.25
N VAL A 430 -20.43 -1.14 -6.50
CA VAL A 430 -19.33 -0.47 -5.78
C VAL A 430 -19.73 -0.19 -4.35
N ILE A 431 -20.91 0.42 -4.15
CA ILE A 431 -21.49 0.72 -2.83
C ILE A 431 -21.63 -0.57 -2.02
N LEU A 432 -22.25 -1.60 -2.59
CA LEU A 432 -22.43 -2.91 -1.95
C LEU A 432 -21.08 -3.60 -1.62
N CYS A 433 -20.01 -3.32 -2.36
CA CYS A 433 -18.68 -3.84 -2.07
C CYS A 433 -18.05 -3.13 -0.86
N ILE A 434 -18.15 -1.80 -0.83
CA ILE A 434 -17.68 -0.96 0.27
C ILE A 434 -18.40 -1.34 1.56
N GLU A 435 -19.74 -1.41 1.54
CA GLU A 435 -20.54 -1.69 2.73
C GLU A 435 -20.24 -3.07 3.31
N LYS A 436 -20.09 -4.11 2.48
CA LYS A 436 -19.67 -5.45 2.92
C LYS A 436 -18.22 -5.52 3.38
N ALA A 437 -17.33 -4.69 2.84
CA ALA A 437 -15.95 -4.61 3.30
C ALA A 437 -15.86 -3.98 4.70
N LEU A 438 -16.66 -2.95 4.97
CA LEU A 438 -16.81 -2.32 6.29
C LEU A 438 -17.46 -3.29 7.28
N GLU A 439 -18.56 -3.95 6.90
CA GLU A 439 -19.22 -5.00 7.70
C GLU A 439 -18.26 -6.14 8.08
N GLN A 440 -17.46 -6.64 7.12
CA GLN A 440 -16.53 -7.74 7.38
C GLN A 440 -15.31 -7.32 8.21
N SER A 441 -14.86 -6.06 8.09
CA SER A 441 -13.71 -5.54 8.85
C SER A 441 -14.08 -5.01 10.25
N GLY A 442 -15.36 -4.69 10.48
CA GLY A 442 -15.82 -4.03 11.70
C GLY A 442 -15.41 -2.56 11.82
N VAL A 443 -14.99 -1.93 10.71
CA VAL A 443 -14.53 -0.54 10.64
C VAL A 443 -15.71 0.39 10.33
N SER A 444 -15.80 1.54 11.01
CA SER A 444 -16.83 2.54 10.72
C SER A 444 -16.53 3.32 9.42
N ARG A 445 -17.49 4.10 8.90
CA ARG A 445 -17.25 4.95 7.71
C ARG A 445 -16.41 6.18 8.06
N GLU A 446 -16.51 6.58 9.32
CA GLU A 446 -15.90 7.73 9.94
C GLU A 446 -14.39 7.49 10.21
N ASP A 447 -14.00 6.23 10.46
CA ASP A 447 -12.60 5.84 10.70
C ASP A 447 -11.76 5.65 9.42
N VAL A 448 -12.36 5.67 8.21
CA VAL A 448 -11.61 5.46 6.95
C VAL A 448 -10.93 6.77 6.50
N ASN A 449 -9.68 6.97 6.91
CA ASN A 449 -8.94 8.19 6.56
C ASN A 449 -8.41 8.22 5.10
N TYR A 450 -8.26 7.07 4.43
CA TYR A 450 -7.61 6.99 3.11
C TYR A 450 -8.19 5.90 2.21
N ILE A 451 -8.40 6.24 0.93
CA ILE A 451 -8.75 5.31 -0.15
C ILE A 451 -7.86 5.58 -1.37
N ASN A 452 -7.01 4.61 -1.71
CA ASN A 452 -6.44 4.54 -3.06
C ASN A 452 -7.50 3.97 -4.01
N ALA A 453 -8.01 4.80 -4.92
CA ALA A 453 -9.09 4.47 -5.83
C ALA A 453 -8.69 3.51 -6.97
N HIS A 454 -9.70 2.90 -7.59
CA HIS A 454 -9.52 2.24 -8.88
C HIS A 454 -9.28 3.25 -10.00
N ALA A 455 -9.91 4.43 -9.93
CA ALA A 455 -10.00 5.51 -10.91
C ALA A 455 -8.97 5.42 -12.04
N THR A 456 -9.49 5.03 -13.21
CA THR A 456 -8.75 4.51 -14.35
C THR A 456 -8.46 5.57 -15.40
N SER A 457 -8.82 6.84 -15.17
CA SER A 457 -8.82 7.90 -16.19
C SER A 457 -9.88 7.65 -17.28
N THR A 458 -10.97 6.96 -16.95
CA THR A 458 -12.08 6.72 -17.89
C THR A 458 -13.28 7.62 -17.57
N PRO A 459 -14.02 8.13 -18.58
CA PRO A 459 -15.18 8.99 -18.35
C PRO A 459 -16.24 8.35 -17.44
N ALA A 460 -16.63 7.10 -17.74
CA ALA A 460 -17.66 6.39 -16.99
C ALA A 460 -17.17 5.85 -15.63
N GLY A 461 -16.03 5.16 -15.59
CA GLY A 461 -15.53 4.48 -14.39
C GLY A 461 -15.30 5.44 -13.23
N ASP A 462 -14.46 6.46 -13.45
CA ASP A 462 -14.07 7.44 -12.44
C ASP A 462 -15.28 8.19 -11.84
N LEU A 463 -16.30 8.48 -12.66
CA LEU A 463 -17.52 9.14 -12.22
C LEU A 463 -18.42 8.22 -11.39
N LYS A 464 -18.56 6.94 -11.74
CA LYS A 464 -19.38 6.00 -10.95
C LYS A 464 -18.69 5.61 -9.64
N GLU A 465 -17.36 5.50 -9.63
CA GLU A 465 -16.58 5.35 -8.40
C GLU A 465 -16.72 6.57 -7.50
N TYR A 466 -16.49 7.79 -8.02
CA TYR A 466 -16.60 9.01 -7.21
C TYR A 466 -17.97 9.14 -6.54
N ASN A 467 -19.06 8.90 -7.28
CA ASN A 467 -20.41 8.93 -6.73
C ASN A 467 -20.64 7.85 -5.65
N ALA A 468 -20.08 6.63 -5.82
CA ALA A 468 -20.13 5.59 -4.81
C ALA A 468 -19.31 5.95 -3.54
N LEU A 469 -18.13 6.55 -3.70
CA LEU A 469 -17.31 7.02 -2.58
C LEU A 469 -18.00 8.14 -1.80
N ILE A 470 -18.63 9.10 -2.48
CA ILE A 470 -19.43 10.16 -1.83
C ILE A 470 -20.68 9.59 -1.16
N HIS A 471 -21.34 8.59 -1.76
CA HIS A 471 -22.46 7.89 -1.12
C HIS A 471 -22.03 7.14 0.16
N CYS A 472 -20.89 6.45 0.13
CA CYS A 472 -20.42 5.66 1.26
C CYS A 472 -19.81 6.52 2.38
N PHE A 473 -19.05 7.56 2.03
CA PHE A 473 -18.16 8.28 2.96
C PHE A 473 -18.28 9.81 2.91
N GLY A 474 -19.18 10.41 2.12
CA GLY A 474 -19.24 11.86 1.87
C GLY A 474 -19.58 12.77 3.05
N GLN A 475 -19.68 12.23 4.28
CA GLN A 475 -19.78 12.96 5.54
C GLN A 475 -18.47 12.95 6.36
N ASN A 476 -17.44 12.20 5.92
CA ASN A 476 -16.15 12.10 6.59
C ASN A 476 -15.18 13.19 6.07
N PRO A 477 -14.81 14.19 6.88
CA PRO A 477 -13.92 15.27 6.47
C PRO A 477 -12.43 14.91 6.52
N GLU A 478 -12.06 13.76 7.09
CA GLU A 478 -10.67 13.30 7.14
C GLU A 478 -10.28 12.49 5.90
N LEU A 479 -11.27 11.87 5.23
CA LEU A 479 -11.08 11.01 4.07
C LEU A 479 -10.26 11.69 2.95
N ARG A 480 -9.19 11.03 2.53
CA ARG A 480 -8.40 11.37 1.34
C ARG A 480 -8.55 10.32 0.25
N VAL A 481 -8.74 10.75 -0.99
CA VAL A 481 -8.87 9.88 -2.15
C VAL A 481 -7.86 10.30 -3.22
N ASN A 482 -7.16 9.33 -3.81
CA ASN A 482 -6.22 9.53 -4.93
C ASN A 482 -6.19 8.28 -5.83
N SER A 483 -5.38 8.29 -6.90
CA SER A 483 -5.12 7.11 -7.72
C SER A 483 -3.66 7.04 -8.15
N THR A 484 -2.95 5.96 -7.79
CA THR A 484 -1.60 5.66 -8.33
C THR A 484 -1.58 5.60 -9.85
N LYS A 485 -2.70 5.25 -10.50
CA LYS A 485 -2.76 5.07 -11.96
C LYS A 485 -2.51 6.36 -12.73
N SER A 486 -2.65 7.52 -12.09
CA SER A 486 -2.15 8.81 -12.62
C SER A 486 -0.66 8.76 -12.97
N MET A 487 0.12 7.98 -12.22
CA MET A 487 1.57 7.83 -12.35
C MET A 487 1.99 6.52 -13.01
N ILE A 488 1.46 5.36 -12.60
CA ILE A 488 1.86 4.04 -13.15
C ILE A 488 1.01 3.55 -14.33
N GLY A 489 -0.11 4.20 -14.64
CA GLY A 489 -1.12 3.67 -15.54
C GLY A 489 -1.88 2.49 -14.93
N HIS A 490 -2.56 1.71 -15.77
CA HIS A 490 -3.37 0.57 -15.34
C HIS A 490 -2.65 -0.75 -15.65
N LEU A 491 -2.06 -1.38 -14.63
CA LEU A 491 -1.33 -2.65 -14.71
C LEU A 491 -2.28 -3.87 -14.72
N LEU A 492 -3.46 -3.73 -15.34
CA LEU A 492 -4.56 -4.71 -15.38
C LEU A 492 -4.75 -5.46 -14.05
N GLY A 493 -4.56 -6.78 -14.01
CA GLY A 493 -4.75 -7.62 -12.83
C GLY A 493 -3.68 -7.49 -11.75
N ALA A 494 -2.54 -6.84 -12.02
CA ALA A 494 -1.52 -6.51 -11.03
C ALA A 494 -1.84 -5.24 -10.22
N SER A 495 -2.68 -4.35 -10.78
CA SER A 495 -2.95 -3.00 -10.26
C SER A 495 -3.26 -3.00 -8.75
N GLY A 496 -4.28 -3.76 -8.33
CA GLY A 496 -4.72 -3.83 -6.93
C GLY A 496 -3.66 -4.28 -5.94
N ALA A 497 -2.67 -5.08 -6.35
CA ALA A 497 -1.57 -5.47 -5.46
C ALA A 497 -0.48 -4.39 -5.34
N VAL A 498 -0.16 -3.69 -6.43
CA VAL A 498 0.75 -2.53 -6.41
C VAL A 498 0.11 -1.39 -5.61
N GLU A 499 -1.20 -1.22 -5.75
CA GLU A 499 -2.04 -0.28 -5.00
C GLU A 499 -2.15 -0.63 -3.51
N ALA A 500 -2.27 -1.93 -3.17
CA ALA A 500 -2.20 -2.38 -1.78
C ALA A 500 -0.81 -2.12 -1.16
N VAL A 501 0.29 -2.28 -1.91
CA VAL A 501 1.62 -1.87 -1.42
C VAL A 501 1.68 -0.36 -1.18
N ALA A 502 1.14 0.46 -2.10
CA ALA A 502 1.08 1.92 -1.89
C ALA A 502 0.24 2.30 -0.65
N ALA A 503 -0.85 1.59 -0.37
CA ALA A 503 -1.66 1.79 0.83
C ALA A 503 -0.95 1.35 2.13
N VAL A 504 -0.25 0.22 2.12
CA VAL A 504 0.57 -0.23 3.26
C VAL A 504 1.75 0.73 3.51
N GLN A 505 2.36 1.26 2.46
CA GLN A 505 3.40 2.30 2.58
C GLN A 505 2.86 3.63 3.10
N ALA A 506 1.61 4.02 2.76
CA ALA A 506 0.95 5.18 3.35
C ALA A 506 0.78 5.02 4.88
N ILE A 507 0.33 3.83 5.33
CA ILE A 507 0.22 3.48 6.75
C ILE A 507 1.60 3.54 7.44
N ARG A 508 2.65 2.97 6.81
CA ARG A 508 4.02 2.95 7.36
C ARG A 508 4.70 4.31 7.42
N THR A 509 4.40 5.23 6.51
CA THR A 509 5.08 6.53 6.39
C THR A 509 4.31 7.70 6.98
N GLY A 510 2.98 7.61 7.07
CA GLY A 510 2.11 8.74 7.43
C GLY A 510 1.94 9.78 6.32
N TRP A 511 2.40 9.48 5.11
CA TRP A 511 2.26 10.32 3.92
C TRP A 511 1.32 9.66 2.90
N ILE A 512 0.85 10.45 1.94
CA ILE A 512 -0.05 10.03 0.86
C ILE A 512 0.47 10.69 -0.42
N HIS A 513 0.50 9.95 -1.53
CA HIS A 513 0.96 10.49 -2.82
C HIS A 513 -0.10 11.38 -3.49
N PRO A 514 0.29 12.34 -4.35
CA PRO A 514 -0.64 13.09 -5.17
C PRO A 514 -1.46 12.19 -6.13
N ASN A 515 -2.53 12.77 -6.67
CA ASN A 515 -3.14 12.33 -7.93
C ASN A 515 -2.69 13.30 -9.02
N ILE A 516 -1.66 12.95 -9.79
CA ILE A 516 -1.12 13.88 -10.80
C ILE A 516 -2.08 14.04 -11.99
N ASN A 517 -1.87 15.08 -12.79
CA ASN A 517 -2.63 15.38 -14.01
C ASN A 517 -4.12 15.72 -13.83
N LEU A 518 -4.61 15.82 -12.59
CA LEU A 518 -5.90 16.41 -12.26
C LEU A 518 -5.77 17.94 -12.29
N GLU A 519 -6.01 18.54 -13.45
CA GLU A 519 -5.91 19.98 -13.67
C GLU A 519 -7.27 20.66 -13.53
N ASN A 520 -8.34 19.98 -13.97
CA ASN A 520 -9.73 20.46 -13.93
C ASN A 520 -10.66 19.26 -13.62
N PRO A 521 -11.11 19.07 -12.37
CA PRO A 521 -12.08 18.02 -12.02
C PRO A 521 -13.36 18.10 -12.85
N ASP A 522 -13.98 16.95 -13.07
CA ASP A 522 -15.24 16.84 -13.82
C ASP A 522 -16.43 17.49 -13.09
N GLU A 523 -17.51 17.77 -13.82
CA GLU A 523 -18.69 18.42 -13.24
C GLU A 523 -19.30 17.61 -12.08
N GLY A 524 -19.39 18.23 -10.91
CA GLY A 524 -19.86 17.60 -9.66
C GLY A 524 -18.76 17.01 -8.77
N MET A 525 -17.50 16.99 -9.21
CA MET A 525 -16.37 16.49 -8.42
C MET A 525 -15.78 17.58 -7.51
N LYS A 526 -15.50 17.24 -6.25
CA LYS A 526 -15.00 18.17 -5.22
C LYS A 526 -13.48 18.07 -5.05
N TRP A 527 -12.79 19.20 -5.16
CA TRP A 527 -11.36 19.34 -4.83
C TRP A 527 -11.00 18.84 -3.42
N GLU A 528 -11.86 19.09 -2.42
CA GLU A 528 -11.64 18.76 -1.01
C GLU A 528 -11.34 17.26 -0.76
N VAL A 529 -11.95 16.39 -1.57
CA VAL A 529 -11.85 14.93 -1.45
C VAL A 529 -10.71 14.37 -2.32
N LEU A 530 -10.43 15.02 -3.46
CA LEU A 530 -9.54 14.53 -4.52
C LEU A 530 -8.12 15.12 -4.48
N HIS A 531 -7.85 16.12 -3.63
CA HIS A 531 -6.59 16.85 -3.65
C HIS A 531 -5.84 16.83 -2.30
N LEU A 532 -4.52 16.63 -2.36
CA LEU A 532 -3.64 16.90 -1.23
C LEU A 532 -3.32 18.40 -1.18
N ALA A 533 -3.83 19.07 -0.15
CA ALA A 533 -3.02 20.11 0.49
C ALA A 533 -1.87 19.40 1.24
N PHE A 534 -0.65 19.92 1.15
CA PHE A 534 0.58 19.25 1.62
C PHE A 534 0.77 19.24 3.15
N PHE A 535 -0.32 19.25 3.92
CA PHE A 535 -0.37 19.54 5.35
C PHE A 535 -1.47 18.75 6.09
N LEU A 536 -1.08 18.11 7.21
CA LEU A 536 -1.75 18.11 8.55
C LEU A 536 -1.55 16.80 9.35
N LEU A 537 -1.42 15.64 8.69
CA LEU A 537 -1.37 14.32 9.36
C LEU A 537 -0.27 14.21 10.44
N ALA A 538 0.89 14.84 10.21
CA ALA A 538 2.04 14.77 11.11
C ALA A 538 1.82 15.37 12.52
N LEU A 539 0.87 16.31 12.69
CA LEU A 539 0.63 16.92 14.01
C LEU A 539 -0.33 16.11 14.88
N PHE A 540 -1.40 15.55 14.30
CA PHE A 540 -2.44 14.89 15.09
C PHE A 540 -2.03 13.49 15.55
N PHE A 541 -1.46 12.65 14.67
CA PHE A 541 -1.17 11.26 15.01
C PHE A 541 -0.12 11.10 16.13
N TRP A 542 0.87 12.00 16.22
CA TRP A 542 1.93 11.91 17.23
C TRP A 542 1.41 12.02 18.67
N THR A 543 0.24 12.64 18.88
CA THR A 543 -0.38 12.77 20.20
C THR A 543 -0.92 11.46 20.76
N ARG A 544 -1.32 10.50 19.91
CA ARG A 544 -1.91 9.20 20.33
C ARG A 544 -0.92 8.03 20.36
N VAL A 545 0.22 8.12 19.67
CA VAL A 545 1.21 7.02 19.60
C VAL A 545 1.96 6.80 20.93
N LEU A 546 2.05 7.82 21.78
CA LEU A 546 2.84 7.78 23.02
C LEU A 546 2.31 6.81 24.09
N ASP A 547 1.00 6.54 24.14
CA ASP A 547 0.42 5.58 25.10
C ASP A 547 0.86 4.12 24.83
N PHE A 548 1.29 3.79 23.60
CA PHE A 548 1.59 2.42 23.21
C PHE A 548 2.95 1.90 23.70
N GLN A 549 3.82 2.75 24.25
CA GLN A 549 5.15 2.35 24.76
C GLN A 549 5.26 2.25 26.29
N VAL A 550 4.29 2.74 27.07
CA VAL A 550 4.35 2.73 28.54
C VAL A 550 3.70 1.47 29.15
N PHE A 551 3.91 0.30 28.54
CA PHE A 551 3.46 -0.99 29.11
C PHE A 551 4.35 -2.19 28.78
N ARG A 552 5.65 -2.09 29.08
CA ARG A 552 6.45 -3.27 29.47
C ARG A 552 6.98 -3.07 30.88
N GLY A 553 6.87 -4.13 31.69
CA GLY A 553 7.08 -4.07 33.13
C GLY A 553 8.54 -3.92 33.52
N GLU A 554 8.74 -3.61 34.80
CA GLU A 554 10.03 -3.60 35.47
C GLU A 554 10.72 -4.97 35.32
N ASP A 555 11.99 -4.98 34.91
CA ASP A 555 12.92 -6.02 35.35
C ASP A 555 14.27 -5.36 35.72
N SER A 556 14.86 -5.85 36.81
CA SER A 556 15.86 -5.12 37.58
C SER A 556 17.26 -5.69 37.37
N ARG A 557 18.02 -5.07 36.44
CA ARG A 557 19.50 -4.99 36.45
C ARG A 557 19.99 -4.05 35.34
N GLY A 558 20.54 -2.89 35.71
CA GLY A 558 20.96 -1.87 34.77
C GLY A 558 22.35 -2.11 34.17
N THR A 559 22.42 -2.71 32.98
CA THR A 559 23.59 -2.64 32.07
C THR A 559 23.18 -2.92 30.62
N LEU A 560 22.79 -1.88 29.85
CA LEU A 560 22.82 -1.88 28.36
C LEU A 560 22.44 -0.52 27.75
N PRO A 561 23.42 0.36 27.46
CA PRO A 561 23.24 1.32 26.36
C PRO A 561 24.44 1.41 25.38
N PHE A 562 25.49 0.60 25.56
CA PHE A 562 26.73 0.73 24.76
C PHE A 562 26.73 -0.07 23.43
N GLU A 563 26.11 -1.24 23.37
CA GLU A 563 26.25 -2.12 22.20
C GLU A 563 25.38 -1.69 21.00
N LEU A 564 24.28 -0.94 21.25
CA LEU A 564 23.45 -0.36 20.20
C LEU A 564 24.19 0.77 19.44
N LEU A 565 24.91 1.62 20.18
CA LEU A 565 25.76 2.68 19.63
C LEU A 565 26.89 2.11 18.75
N ARG A 566 27.44 0.94 19.10
CA ARG A 566 28.44 0.23 18.29
C ARG A 566 27.94 -0.23 16.92
N ARG A 567 26.66 -0.62 16.81
CA ARG A 567 26.07 -1.03 15.53
C ARG A 567 25.75 0.17 14.63
N LEU A 568 25.27 1.28 15.19
CA LEU A 568 24.99 2.51 14.43
C LEU A 568 26.26 3.14 13.83
N HIS A 569 27.43 2.99 14.48
CA HIS A 569 28.68 3.64 14.02
C HIS A 569 29.34 2.96 12.79
N ARG A 570 28.67 2.02 12.10
CA ARG A 570 29.16 1.37 10.87
C ARG A 570 28.34 1.64 9.61
N THR A 571 27.21 2.36 9.70
CA THR A 571 26.46 2.82 8.51
C THR A 571 27.01 4.15 8.00
N ARG A 572 27.04 4.33 6.68
CA ARG A 572 27.86 5.35 5.99
C ARG A 572 27.24 6.77 5.91
N PHE A 573 26.40 7.17 6.88
CA PHE A 573 25.70 8.46 6.88
C PHE A 573 25.71 9.16 8.26
N PRO A 574 26.56 10.18 8.48
CA PRO A 574 26.65 10.88 9.77
C PRO A 574 25.44 11.78 10.09
N PHE A 575 24.56 12.05 9.12
CA PHE A 575 23.44 12.99 9.29
C PHE A 575 22.27 12.41 10.11
N LEU A 576 22.05 11.09 10.09
CA LEU A 576 20.85 10.49 10.69
C LEU A 576 20.98 10.26 12.22
N ALA A 577 22.20 10.06 12.71
CA ALA A 577 22.47 9.75 14.12
C ALA A 577 22.25 10.97 15.04
N ALA A 578 22.47 12.19 14.54
CA ALA A 578 22.26 13.42 15.29
C ALA A 578 20.76 13.61 15.63
N THR A 579 19.88 13.44 14.64
CA THR A 579 18.43 13.64 14.76
C THR A 579 17.80 12.72 15.81
N LEU A 580 18.22 11.44 15.84
CA LEU A 580 17.69 10.45 16.78
C LEU A 580 18.14 10.72 18.24
N CYS A 581 19.39 11.16 18.45
CA CYS A 581 19.88 11.51 19.79
C CYS A 581 19.22 12.77 20.38
N SER A 582 18.73 13.69 19.55
CA SER A 582 18.00 14.88 20.00
C SER A 582 16.59 14.55 20.50
N GLY A 583 15.84 13.69 19.79
CA GLY A 583 14.45 13.37 20.15
C GLY A 583 14.29 12.67 21.50
N LEU A 584 15.15 11.69 21.81
CA LEU A 584 15.02 10.87 23.03
C LEU A 584 15.20 11.63 24.35
N ARG A 585 15.80 12.84 24.32
CA ARG A 585 15.96 13.66 25.54
C ARG A 585 14.73 14.51 25.87
N LEU A 586 13.87 14.79 24.90
CA LEU A 586 12.69 15.65 25.10
C LEU A 586 11.55 14.88 25.80
N ILE A 587 11.36 13.62 25.44
CA ILE A 587 10.24 12.78 25.93
C ILE A 587 10.40 12.44 27.43
N ASN A 588 11.62 12.10 27.86
CA ASN A 588 11.91 11.74 29.26
C ASN A 588 11.91 12.92 30.26
N PHE A 589 11.71 14.16 29.80
CA PHE A 589 11.62 15.34 30.68
C PHE A 589 10.19 15.86 30.86
N LEU A 590 9.23 15.37 30.06
CA LEU A 590 7.84 15.83 30.05
C LEU A 590 6.85 14.85 30.72
N SER A 591 7.31 13.68 31.16
CA SER A 591 6.48 12.63 31.77
C SER A 591 6.47 12.63 33.31
N SER A 592 7.23 13.51 33.97
CA SER A 592 7.32 13.59 35.44
C SER A 592 6.63 14.83 36.00
N GLY A 593 5.29 14.84 35.99
CA GLY A 593 4.48 15.96 36.52
C GLY A 593 3.03 15.57 36.81
N GLN A 594 2.77 15.02 38.00
CA GLN A 594 1.41 14.86 38.51
C GLN A 594 0.85 16.20 38.99
N TYR A 595 -0.44 16.47 38.80
CA TYR A 595 -1.43 16.75 39.87
C TYR A 595 -2.83 16.91 39.24
N ALA A 596 -3.89 16.98 40.07
CA ALA A 596 -5.28 16.88 39.61
C ALA A 596 -6.25 17.71 40.46
N TYR A 597 -7.46 17.94 39.90
CA TYR A 597 -8.66 18.52 40.52
C TYR A 597 -8.63 20.00 40.97
N GLY A 598 -9.82 20.63 40.90
CA GLY A 598 -10.22 21.70 41.84
C GLY A 598 -10.68 23.01 41.20
N SER A 599 -11.90 23.44 41.54
CA SER A 599 -12.44 24.76 41.19
C SER A 599 -12.44 25.70 42.42
N SER A 600 -12.43 27.03 42.19
CA SER A 600 -13.03 28.11 43.04
C SER A 600 -12.11 29.21 43.60
N MET A 601 -12.56 30.47 43.41
CA MET A 601 -12.38 31.73 44.21
C MET A 601 -10.99 32.38 44.53
N TYR A 602 -10.81 33.57 43.92
CA TYR A 602 -10.49 34.91 44.51
C TYR A 602 -9.27 35.22 45.44
N PHE A 603 -8.39 36.08 44.89
CA PHE A 603 -7.85 37.36 45.43
C PHE A 603 -6.65 37.49 46.43
N VAL A 604 -5.92 38.59 46.21
CA VAL A 604 -4.94 39.38 47.04
C VAL A 604 -3.43 39.03 46.96
N PHE A 605 -2.61 40.09 46.81
CA PHE A 605 -1.14 40.15 46.82
C PHE A 605 -0.54 40.09 48.25
N ASN A 606 0.70 39.57 48.44
CA ASN A 606 1.95 40.37 48.48
C ASN A 606 3.17 39.58 49.08
N GLN A 607 4.38 40.12 48.88
CA GLN A 607 5.68 39.88 49.55
C GLN A 607 6.51 38.59 49.27
N LEU A 608 7.64 38.79 48.57
CA LEU A 608 9.03 38.44 48.96
C LEU A 608 9.25 37.12 49.76
N SER A 609 10.08 36.15 49.32
CA SER A 609 11.54 36.32 49.24
C SER A 609 12.30 35.13 48.60
N PHE A 610 13.33 35.44 47.79
CA PHE A 610 14.62 34.75 47.53
C PHE A 610 14.78 33.24 47.16
N THR A 611 15.61 33.04 46.11
CA THR A 611 16.54 31.92 45.79
C THR A 611 16.02 30.49 45.56
N ASN A 612 15.88 30.10 44.29
CA ASN A 612 16.97 29.42 43.54
C ASN A 612 16.72 29.48 42.01
N PRO A 613 17.77 29.49 41.14
CA PRO A 613 17.59 29.66 39.69
C PRO A 613 17.38 28.30 39.00
N SER A 614 16.13 27.85 38.87
CA SER A 614 15.78 26.61 38.18
C SER A 614 14.47 26.75 37.40
N THR A 615 14.54 26.37 36.10
CA THR A 615 13.56 26.54 35.01
C THR A 615 13.32 27.99 34.55
N PRO A 616 13.28 28.25 33.22
CA PRO A 616 12.80 29.53 32.67
C PRO A 616 11.26 29.57 32.72
N SER A 617 10.70 30.61 33.33
CA SER A 617 9.27 30.89 33.30
C SER A 617 8.90 31.58 31.98
N TRP A 618 8.53 30.80 30.97
CA TRP A 618 7.99 31.35 29.72
C TRP A 618 6.64 32.02 29.99
N ILE A 619 6.47 33.25 29.53
CA ILE A 619 5.19 33.99 29.62
C ILE A 619 4.38 33.79 28.32
N TYR A 620 5.06 33.63 27.18
CA TYR A 620 4.44 33.39 25.88
C TYR A 620 4.87 32.02 25.32
N ASP A 621 3.95 31.36 24.61
CA ASP A 621 4.25 30.15 23.86
C ASP A 621 5.06 30.46 22.59
N VAL A 622 4.69 31.55 21.90
CA VAL A 622 5.23 31.92 20.58
C VAL A 622 5.52 33.42 20.50
N PHE A 623 6.74 33.78 20.10
CA PHE A 623 7.09 35.08 19.55
C PHE A 623 6.99 35.03 18.01
N LEU A 624 6.32 36.02 17.39
CA LEU A 624 6.19 36.09 15.93
C LEU A 624 7.04 37.22 15.33
N SER A 625 8.21 36.85 14.81
CA SER A 625 9.20 37.76 14.20
C SER A 625 8.86 38.09 12.74
N PHE A 626 8.11 39.18 12.54
CA PHE A 626 8.08 39.91 11.27
C PHE A 626 7.57 41.36 11.41
N ARG A 627 8.09 42.29 10.58
CA ARG A 627 7.72 43.72 10.61
C ARG A 627 7.48 44.38 9.25
N GLY A 628 7.63 43.65 8.14
CA GLY A 628 7.53 44.22 6.78
C GLY A 628 6.08 44.51 6.35
N GLU A 629 5.88 45.64 5.67
CA GLU A 629 4.58 46.06 5.10
C GLU A 629 4.02 45.03 4.09
N ASP A 630 4.87 44.17 3.52
CA ASP A 630 4.57 43.13 2.52
C ASP A 630 3.88 41.87 3.04
N THR A 631 3.94 41.60 4.36
CA THR A 631 3.21 40.46 4.95
C THR A 631 2.46 40.78 6.25
N ARG A 632 2.76 41.93 6.89
CA ARG A 632 2.16 42.37 8.17
C ARG A 632 0.63 42.44 8.17
N THR A 633 0.00 42.88 7.09
CA THR A 633 -1.48 42.99 7.00
C THR A 633 -2.16 41.73 6.47
N ASN A 634 -1.38 40.71 6.09
CA ASN A 634 -1.87 39.55 5.36
C ASN A 634 -1.44 38.27 6.10
N PHE A 635 -0.31 37.67 5.73
CA PHE A 635 0.13 36.39 6.25
C PHE A 635 0.45 36.41 7.75
N THR A 636 1.16 37.43 8.25
CA THR A 636 1.52 37.52 9.68
C THR A 636 0.28 37.72 10.56
N ASP A 637 -0.68 38.54 10.11
CA ASP A 637 -1.92 38.83 10.83
C ASP A 637 -2.84 37.58 10.89
N HIS A 638 -3.04 36.90 9.76
CA HIS A 638 -3.77 35.64 9.71
C HIS A 638 -3.10 34.53 10.53
N LEU A 639 -1.76 34.43 10.52
CA LEU A 639 -1.02 33.48 11.33
C LEU A 639 -1.17 33.77 12.83
N TYR A 640 -1.05 35.04 13.25
CA TYR A 640 -1.29 35.47 14.62
C TYR A 640 -2.72 35.13 15.09
N HIS A 641 -3.74 35.52 14.31
CA HIS A 641 -5.12 35.22 14.64
C HIS A 641 -5.44 33.73 14.64
N ALA A 642 -4.79 32.92 13.79
CA ALA A 642 -4.91 31.46 13.80
C ALA A 642 -4.31 30.84 15.07
N LEU A 643 -3.11 31.28 15.50
CA LEU A 643 -2.47 30.80 16.74
C LEU A 643 -3.32 31.15 17.97
N VAL A 644 -3.74 32.41 18.09
CA VAL A 644 -4.58 32.89 19.21
C VAL A 644 -5.94 32.17 19.23
N ARG A 645 -6.57 31.91 18.08
CA ARG A 645 -7.83 31.15 17.98
C ARG A 645 -7.69 29.69 18.46
N ASN A 646 -6.49 29.12 18.42
CA ASN A 646 -6.19 27.80 18.96
C ASN A 646 -5.67 27.85 20.42
N GLY A 647 -5.76 28.99 21.09
CA GLY A 647 -5.40 29.14 22.51
C GLY A 647 -3.90 29.27 22.79
N ILE A 648 -3.07 29.49 21.76
CA ILE A 648 -1.62 29.61 21.89
C ILE A 648 -1.27 31.05 22.27
N ASN A 649 -0.62 31.26 23.42
CA ASN A 649 -0.29 32.62 23.87
C ASN A 649 0.84 33.20 23.01
N THR A 650 0.47 34.04 22.04
CA THR A 650 1.35 34.53 20.99
C THR A 650 1.65 36.01 21.20
N PHE A 651 2.92 36.40 21.21
CA PHE A 651 3.33 37.80 21.19
C PHE A 651 3.55 38.28 19.74
N ILE A 652 3.00 39.45 19.42
CA ILE A 652 3.26 40.21 18.19
C ILE A 652 3.45 41.69 18.54
N ASP A 653 4.48 42.32 17.99
CA ASP A 653 4.72 43.76 18.19
C ASP A 653 3.92 44.58 17.18
N CYS A 654 2.87 45.24 17.66
CA CYS A 654 1.95 46.03 16.86
C CYS A 654 2.23 47.55 16.85
N HIS A 655 3.11 48.10 17.70
CA HIS A 655 3.09 49.54 18.03
C HIS A 655 4.48 50.20 18.18
N LEU A 656 5.15 50.53 17.06
CA LEU A 656 6.27 51.48 17.03
C LEU A 656 6.25 52.37 15.77
N THR A 657 6.72 53.61 15.92
CA THR A 657 6.95 54.58 14.83
C THR A 657 8.41 54.52 14.32
N LYS A 658 8.65 54.96 13.09
CA LYS A 658 9.99 54.96 12.46
C LYS A 658 10.91 55.99 13.14
N GLY A 659 11.78 55.58 14.07
CA GLY A 659 12.83 56.47 14.59
C GLY A 659 13.72 55.97 15.75
N GLU A 660 13.21 55.12 16.64
CA GLU A 660 13.88 54.81 17.92
C GLU A 660 14.78 53.56 17.86
N GLU A 661 15.27 53.07 19.01
CA GLU A 661 15.96 51.78 19.13
C GLU A 661 14.97 50.63 19.45
N ILE A 662 15.45 49.39 19.50
CA ILE A 662 14.62 48.25 19.90
C ILE A 662 14.18 48.45 21.35
N SER A 663 12.86 48.41 21.61
CA SER A 663 12.31 48.59 22.95
C SER A 663 12.76 47.46 23.88
N PRO A 664 13.13 47.74 25.15
CA PRO A 664 13.50 46.70 26.11
C PRO A 664 12.40 45.64 26.31
N ALA A 665 11.13 46.05 26.20
CA ALA A 665 9.98 45.17 26.26
C ALA A 665 9.96 44.12 25.13
N LEU A 666 10.50 44.42 23.95
CA LEU A 666 10.62 43.45 22.86
C LEU A 666 11.67 42.39 23.16
N LEU A 667 12.85 42.82 23.62
CA LEU A 667 13.93 41.90 24.00
C LEU A 667 13.46 40.97 25.11
N GLN A 668 12.79 41.52 26.12
CA GLN A 668 12.12 40.76 27.17
C GLN A 668 11.07 39.77 26.63
N ALA A 669 10.20 40.19 25.70
CA ALA A 669 9.22 39.30 25.08
C ALA A 669 9.85 38.13 24.29
N ILE A 670 10.98 38.37 23.59
CA ILE A 670 11.76 37.30 22.93
C ILE A 670 12.35 36.35 23.98
N GLU A 671 12.95 36.91 25.03
CA GLU A 671 13.56 36.17 26.14
C GLU A 671 12.59 35.35 26.99
N GLU A 672 11.32 35.74 27.03
CA GLU A 672 10.20 35.12 27.76
C GLU A 672 9.31 34.22 26.88
N SER A 673 9.61 34.08 25.58
CA SER A 673 8.85 33.25 24.64
C SER A 673 9.49 31.88 24.43
N ARG A 674 8.70 30.80 24.53
CA ARG A 674 9.19 29.41 24.38
C ARG A 674 9.64 29.06 22.95
N ILE A 675 8.95 29.58 21.95
CA ILE A 675 9.20 29.39 20.52
C ILE A 675 9.32 30.77 19.84
N SER A 676 10.24 30.94 18.90
CA SER A 676 10.30 32.09 18.00
C SER A 676 10.08 31.67 16.55
N ILE A 677 8.99 32.13 15.92
CA ILE A 677 8.69 31.92 14.49
C ILE A 677 9.20 33.12 13.71
N ILE A 678 10.02 32.89 12.68
CA ILE A 678 10.62 33.95 11.85
C ILE A 678 10.06 33.87 10.43
N VAL A 679 9.37 34.91 9.97
CA VAL A 679 8.84 34.95 8.59
C VAL A 679 9.84 35.66 7.67
N LEU A 680 10.64 34.90 6.94
CA LEU A 680 11.63 35.41 6.00
C LEU A 680 10.95 35.72 4.66
N SER A 681 10.80 37.01 4.32
CA SER A 681 10.28 37.50 3.03
C SER A 681 11.35 38.25 2.22
N GLU A 682 11.04 38.61 0.97
CA GLU A 682 11.93 39.37 0.09
C GLU A 682 12.47 40.67 0.70
N LYS A 683 11.66 41.32 1.56
CA LYS A 683 12.00 42.61 2.20
C LYS A 683 12.58 42.46 3.62
N TYR A 684 12.79 41.23 4.11
CA TYR A 684 13.29 41.00 5.48
C TYR A 684 14.65 41.68 5.72
N VAL A 685 15.58 41.55 4.78
CA VAL A 685 16.93 42.15 4.87
C VAL A 685 16.90 43.67 4.73
N SER A 686 15.90 44.23 4.04
CA SER A 686 15.71 45.69 3.94
C SER A 686 15.39 46.35 5.29
N SER A 687 14.96 45.57 6.29
CA SER A 687 14.70 46.03 7.66
C SER A 687 15.88 45.75 8.59
N ARG A 688 16.62 46.80 8.96
CA ARG A 688 17.66 46.75 10.00
C ARG A 688 17.16 46.14 11.31
N TRP A 689 15.89 46.40 11.64
CA TRP A 689 15.23 45.94 12.85
C TRP A 689 15.01 44.43 12.83
N CYS A 690 14.53 43.87 11.70
CA CYS A 690 14.36 42.43 11.55
C CYS A 690 15.71 41.69 11.61
N LEU A 691 16.79 42.29 11.09
CA LEU A 691 18.13 41.74 11.20
C LEU A 691 18.71 41.77 12.62
N ASP A 692 18.45 42.83 13.39
CA ASP A 692 18.87 42.93 14.79
C ASP A 692 18.02 42.02 15.73
N GLU A 693 16.71 41.94 15.50
CA GLU A 693 15.79 41.03 16.16
C GLU A 693 16.20 39.56 15.91
N LEU A 694 16.56 39.20 14.67
CA LEU A 694 17.04 37.88 14.30
C LEU A 694 18.34 37.48 15.00
N VAL A 695 19.30 38.41 15.15
CA VAL A 695 20.53 38.15 15.91
C VAL A 695 20.17 37.78 17.35
N HIS A 696 19.29 38.55 17.99
CA HIS A 696 18.91 38.31 19.38
C HIS A 696 18.10 37.01 19.59
N ILE A 697 17.20 36.66 18.66
CA ILE A 697 16.51 35.35 18.66
C ILE A 697 17.53 34.18 18.58
N LEU A 698 18.57 34.31 17.75
CA LEU A 698 19.61 33.29 17.63
C LEU A 698 20.61 33.29 18.79
N GLU A 699 20.71 34.37 19.56
CA GLU A 699 21.39 34.41 20.86
C GLU A 699 20.55 33.70 21.93
N CYS A 700 19.25 34.00 22.03
CA CYS A 700 18.29 33.35 22.94
C CYS A 700 18.20 31.82 22.69
N ARG A 701 18.24 31.41 21.43
CA ARG A 701 18.39 30.00 21.03
C ARG A 701 19.63 29.32 21.64
N LYS A 702 20.76 30.03 21.71
CA LYS A 702 22.05 29.51 22.20
C LYS A 702 22.17 29.57 23.72
N SER A 703 21.61 30.60 24.36
CA SER A 703 21.71 30.82 25.81
C SER A 703 20.56 30.19 26.61
N ARG A 704 19.32 30.24 26.09
CA ARG A 704 18.08 29.78 26.76
C ARG A 704 17.45 28.52 26.15
N GLN A 705 18.08 27.93 25.11
CA GLN A 705 17.57 26.77 24.36
C GLN A 705 16.19 26.99 23.69
N GLN A 706 15.86 28.24 23.38
CA GLN A 706 14.62 28.62 22.69
C GLN A 706 14.49 27.88 21.33
N ILE A 707 13.29 27.39 21.01
CA ILE A 707 13.02 26.78 19.70
C ILE A 707 12.85 27.89 18.66
N VAL A 708 13.53 27.79 17.53
CA VAL A 708 13.49 28.80 16.45
C VAL A 708 13.07 28.14 15.15
N TRP A 709 12.00 28.67 14.52
CA TRP A 709 11.37 28.08 13.34
C TRP A 709 11.26 29.12 12.21
N PRO A 710 12.06 29.02 11.14
CA PRO A 710 11.92 29.89 9.99
C PRO A 710 10.82 29.43 9.03
N VAL A 711 10.09 30.40 8.50
CA VAL A 711 9.07 30.26 7.45
C VAL A 711 9.53 31.12 6.28
N PHE A 712 9.72 30.54 5.10
CA PHE A 712 10.21 31.24 3.92
C PHE A 712 8.99 31.69 3.07
N TYR A 713 8.56 32.94 3.24
CA TYR A 713 7.37 33.48 2.59
C TYR A 713 7.73 34.12 1.24
N LYS A 714 7.32 33.47 0.14
CA LYS A 714 7.57 33.90 -1.25
C LYS A 714 9.06 34.04 -1.60
N VAL A 715 9.95 33.33 -0.89
CA VAL A 715 11.41 33.34 -1.13
C VAL A 715 11.95 31.92 -1.19
N ASP A 716 12.96 31.71 -2.02
CA ASP A 716 13.65 30.41 -2.08
C ASP A 716 14.64 30.26 -0.90
N PRO A 717 14.58 29.17 -0.11
CA PRO A 717 15.50 28.96 1.02
C PRO A 717 16.99 28.95 0.62
N SER A 718 17.34 28.57 -0.61
CA SER A 718 18.72 28.61 -1.11
C SER A 718 19.18 30.04 -1.38
N HIS A 719 18.29 30.92 -1.86
CA HIS A 719 18.58 32.35 -2.05
C HIS A 719 18.88 33.04 -0.72
N VAL A 720 18.09 32.72 0.33
CA VAL A 720 18.35 33.21 1.69
C VAL A 720 19.68 32.67 2.23
N ARG A 721 19.93 31.36 2.13
CA ARG A 721 21.14 30.68 2.65
C ARG A 721 22.44 31.16 1.99
N ASN A 722 22.38 31.46 0.70
CA ASN A 722 23.55 31.85 -0.10
C ASN A 722 23.69 33.38 -0.25
N HIS A 723 22.69 34.16 0.18
CA HIS A 723 22.57 35.60 -0.06
C HIS A 723 22.59 35.96 -1.56
N THR A 724 21.74 35.30 -2.35
CA THR A 724 21.55 35.55 -3.78
C THR A 724 20.15 36.09 -4.08
N GLY A 725 19.95 36.66 -5.28
CA GLY A 725 18.72 37.38 -5.62
C GLY A 725 18.50 38.61 -4.72
N SER A 726 17.24 38.89 -4.36
CA SER A 726 16.84 40.03 -3.52
C SER A 726 17.60 40.13 -2.19
N PHE A 727 17.98 39.00 -1.57
CA PHE A 727 18.78 38.98 -0.35
C PHE A 727 20.22 39.47 -0.59
N GLY A 728 20.81 39.14 -1.75
CA GLY A 728 22.14 39.60 -2.14
C GLY A 728 22.18 41.09 -2.49
N GLU A 729 21.15 41.56 -3.21
CA GLU A 729 20.96 42.96 -3.56
C GLU A 729 20.78 43.83 -2.30
N ALA A 730 19.89 43.43 -1.39
CA ALA A 730 19.65 44.14 -0.13
C ALA A 730 20.90 44.19 0.77
N PHE A 731 21.68 43.10 0.87
CA PHE A 731 22.95 43.14 1.61
C PHE A 731 24.00 44.04 0.94
N THR A 732 24.04 44.12 -0.39
CA THR A 732 24.92 45.03 -1.12
C THR A 732 24.54 46.49 -0.87
N GLU A 733 23.24 46.81 -0.84
CA GLU A 733 22.74 48.15 -0.50
C GLU A 733 23.09 48.55 0.95
N LEU A 734 22.96 47.62 1.91
CA LEU A 734 23.40 47.82 3.29
C LEU A 734 24.91 48.06 3.41
N GLU A 735 25.73 47.36 2.63
CA GLU A 735 27.19 47.54 2.59
C GLU A 735 27.59 48.89 1.98
N CYS A 736 26.85 49.39 0.98
CA CYS A 736 26.99 50.76 0.48
C CYS A 736 26.61 51.81 1.51
N LYS A 737 25.58 51.57 2.33
CA LYS A 737 25.05 52.49 3.36
C LYS A 737 25.83 52.51 4.67
N PHE A 738 26.46 51.40 5.08
CA PHE A 738 27.11 51.25 6.40
C PHE A 738 28.58 50.80 6.31
N LYS A 739 29.37 51.43 5.44
CA LYS A 739 30.77 51.09 5.13
C LYS A 739 31.67 50.91 6.36
N ASP A 740 31.43 51.67 7.42
CA ASP A 740 32.27 51.71 8.62
C ASP A 740 31.94 50.61 9.65
N ASN A 741 30.75 49.97 9.57
CA ASN A 741 30.28 49.00 10.57
C ASN A 741 30.22 47.56 10.03
N LYS A 742 31.31 47.14 9.38
CA LYS A 742 31.46 45.81 8.75
C LYS A 742 31.20 44.64 9.72
N LYS A 743 31.53 44.80 11.01
CA LYS A 743 31.26 43.78 12.04
C LYS A 743 29.77 43.48 12.17
N LYS A 744 28.91 44.52 12.16
CA LYS A 744 27.45 44.33 12.32
C LYS A 744 26.82 43.68 11.07
N ILE A 745 27.30 44.05 9.87
CA ILE A 745 26.87 43.40 8.61
C ILE A 745 27.27 41.92 8.57
N LEU A 746 28.48 41.56 9.03
CA LEU A 746 28.91 40.17 9.15
C LEU A 746 28.04 39.38 10.13
N ALA A 747 27.65 39.98 11.27
CA ALA A 747 26.71 39.36 12.21
C ALA A 747 25.34 39.10 11.55
N TRP A 748 24.77 40.08 10.83
CA TRP A 748 23.51 39.90 10.11
C TRP A 748 23.57 38.83 9.01
N ARG A 749 24.62 38.82 8.17
CA ARG A 749 24.85 37.76 7.17
C ARG A 749 25.02 36.38 7.83
N SER A 750 25.65 36.32 9.01
CA SER A 750 25.76 35.07 9.77
C SER A 750 24.42 34.62 10.34
N ALA A 751 23.60 35.55 10.85
CA ALA A 751 22.28 35.28 11.43
C ALA A 751 21.27 34.80 10.39
N VAL A 752 21.17 35.48 9.24
CA VAL A 752 20.32 35.07 8.12
C VAL A 752 20.72 33.69 7.59
N LYS A 753 22.03 33.42 7.45
CA LYS A 753 22.52 32.10 7.04
C LYS A 753 22.30 31.02 8.10
N GLU A 754 22.44 31.31 9.39
CA GLU A 754 22.14 30.36 10.46
C GLU A 754 20.65 30.00 10.47
N ALA A 755 19.77 31.00 10.39
CA ALA A 755 18.33 30.79 10.28
C ALA A 755 17.97 29.95 9.03
N ALA A 756 18.54 30.27 7.87
CA ALA A 756 18.32 29.51 6.63
C ALA A 756 18.96 28.10 6.62
N ASN A 757 19.71 27.73 7.67
CA ASN A 757 20.21 26.37 7.90
C ASN A 757 19.39 25.59 8.94
N LEU A 758 18.37 26.20 9.55
CA LEU A 758 17.38 25.49 10.35
C LEU A 758 16.34 24.83 9.43
N SER A 759 15.71 23.77 9.93
CA SER A 759 14.56 23.14 9.27
C SER A 759 13.36 24.10 9.28
N GLY A 760 13.13 24.76 8.14
CA GLY A 760 12.03 25.70 7.94
C GLY A 760 11.11 25.31 6.78
N TYR A 761 9.96 25.95 6.68
CA TYR A 761 8.93 25.60 5.70
C TYR A 761 8.84 26.64 4.56
N PRO A 762 8.92 26.23 3.28
CA PRO A 762 8.77 27.14 2.14
C PRO A 762 7.30 27.36 1.76
N LEU A 763 6.90 28.62 1.62
CA LEU A 763 5.58 29.05 1.14
C LEU A 763 5.73 29.73 -0.22
N LYS A 764 5.33 29.03 -1.29
CA LYS A 764 5.31 29.58 -2.65
C LYS A 764 4.12 30.52 -2.85
N LYS A 765 4.18 31.32 -3.91
CA LYS A 765 3.08 32.17 -4.37
C LYS A 765 2.14 31.34 -5.23
N GLU A 766 0.90 31.16 -4.78
CA GLU A 766 -0.24 30.83 -5.63
C GLU A 766 -0.64 32.10 -6.42
N GLU A 767 -1.11 31.94 -7.67
CA GLU A 767 -1.52 33.03 -8.56
C GLU A 767 -3.03 33.00 -8.84
#